data_AF-A0A935DPT0-F1
#
_entry.id   AF-A0A935DPT0-F1
#
_cell.length_a   1.000
_cell.length_b   1.000
_cell.length_c   1.000
_cell.angle_alpha   90.00
_cell.angle_beta   90.00
_cell.angle_gamma   90.00
#
_symmetry.space_group_name_H-M   'P 1'
#
loop_
_entity.id
_entity.type
_entity.pdbx_description
1 polymer ?
#
loop_
_entity_poly.entity_id
_entity_poly.type
_entity_poly.pdbx_seq_one_letter_code
_entity_poly.pdbx_strand_id
1 'polypeptide(L)'
;MQLNQSISRPCRTLAAVLVAALLVGCSGGGDGSIQSIGSGQAPDPATVDFPIFYVKRAVPLEQDDLRQMRDFVPGGAAVFKRDRASPSAAEVNITQRVTNEEPYDVRDIDVSPDGLGVVFAMRGPLDDDMDEDEGPSWNIWEYNIATDTLRRVIPSDIIAEEGQDVSPHYLPDGRIVFSSTRQRQAKAILLDEGKPQFEAQNEARDEPAFVLHVMNADGGGIKQISFNQSHDLDATVLSNGRVLWTRWDRGPGRDGMHLYSANPDGTDVELYYGANSHATGTDASAIQFVRAREMLDGNLLVLTRPYTDSEFGGDLTIIDALTYVENSQATISNAGMAGPAQKRATLNDVRTIPGPSPGGRFNGAFPLWDGTNRILVSWSQCRLLDTDDPTRIVPCTDNRLADPTVQTAPPLYSVWIYDPKQSTLLPIMQPTEDVMYSDIVAAQPRREPRVILDRQAPLDLNPDFVTEAVGVIDIKSVYDIAGVDTSRRVDGTQNGTPTTIAALADPRQATAIQRPARFLRIEKPVSIPDDDVRDIDGSAFGPTGVMREILGYVPIEPDGSVRVKVPANVAFAISILDSNGQRISQLHREWLQLRPGEVVTCNGCHNRTAQNPQSHGRKNLFPAAYTGAAQTGVAFPNTLTTFSPDAGETMAQARARASCADPTDRCGSITPKVDIEYEDVWTDPVASGRAPDASLAWRYNDLTTPSPTSADCSTGWSAICRIVINYEQHIHTLWSAPRLSLAADGVTVLSDHTCTNCHNTRDVAGVAIVPAGQLDLSDGPSDEVALQFRAYRELLFTDNAQEVNMGGLQDVVVPGPPDAAGNPTVVGVPVAPTMRALNARGSTRFFGRFAVGGSHEGYMTPAELRLLSEWLDIGAQYYNDPFQAPED
;
A
#
# COMPACT_ATOMS: atom_id res chain seq x y z
N MET A 1 -68.44 29.76 -37.28
CA MET A 1 -69.64 29.15 -37.89
C MET A 1 -70.48 28.64 -36.72
N GLN A 2 -71.56 29.38 -36.43
CA GLN A 2 -72.82 29.01 -35.76
C GLN A 2 -72.80 28.27 -34.39
N LEU A 3 -73.20 28.97 -33.29
CA LEU A 3 -74.56 29.02 -32.66
C LEU A 3 -74.64 27.98 -31.50
N ASN A 4 -75.21 28.19 -30.30
CA ASN A 4 -76.10 29.23 -29.77
C ASN A 4 -76.27 29.06 -28.23
N GLN A 5 -76.55 30.19 -27.55
CA GLN A 5 -77.52 30.41 -26.43
C GLN A 5 -77.36 29.66 -25.08
N SER A 6 -77.18 30.25 -23.88
CA SER A 6 -77.74 31.42 -23.16
C SER A 6 -78.86 31.07 -22.16
N ILE A 7 -78.95 31.87 -21.07
CA ILE A 7 -80.08 32.15 -20.13
C ILE A 7 -79.91 31.50 -18.74
N SER A 8 -79.46 32.19 -17.66
CA SER A 8 -79.97 33.36 -16.88
C SER A 8 -80.89 32.96 -15.71
N ARG A 9 -80.49 33.21 -14.44
CA ARG A 9 -80.99 34.22 -13.45
C ARG A 9 -82.47 34.03 -12.98
N PRO A 10 -82.92 34.42 -11.76
CA PRO A 10 -82.65 35.76 -11.14
C PRO A 10 -82.75 35.92 -9.59
N CYS A 11 -82.47 37.16 -9.12
CA CYS A 11 -83.08 37.99 -8.03
C CYS A 11 -83.35 37.38 -6.62
N ARG A 12 -83.26 38.07 -5.46
CA ARG A 12 -83.27 39.50 -5.06
C ARG A 12 -82.96 39.64 -3.54
N THR A 13 -82.19 40.67 -3.15
CA THR A 13 -82.27 41.57 -1.96
C THR A 13 -82.70 41.09 -0.55
N LEU A 14 -81.90 41.30 0.51
CA LEU A 14 -81.95 42.41 1.53
C LEU A 14 -81.06 42.17 2.78
N ALA A 15 -80.34 43.23 3.20
CA ALA A 15 -79.98 43.72 4.55
C ALA A 15 -79.11 42.95 5.60
N ALA A 16 -78.03 43.67 5.99
CA ALA A 16 -77.60 44.05 7.36
C ALA A 16 -76.60 43.21 8.20
N VAL A 17 -75.41 43.81 8.38
CA VAL A 17 -74.64 44.07 9.64
C VAL A 17 -73.61 43.05 10.18
N LEU A 18 -72.34 43.52 10.11
CA LEU A 18 -71.14 43.40 10.99
C LEU A 18 -70.32 42.10 11.22
N VAL A 19 -69.01 42.27 10.95
CA VAL A 19 -67.78 41.81 11.67
C VAL A 19 -67.04 40.52 11.23
N ALA A 20 -65.81 40.78 10.73
CA ALA A 20 -64.52 40.08 10.84
C ALA A 20 -64.21 38.72 10.16
N ALA A 21 -63.04 38.76 9.49
CA ALA A 21 -61.97 37.75 9.38
C ALA A 21 -61.98 36.67 8.25
N LEU A 22 -60.78 36.58 7.64
CA LEU A 22 -60.13 35.47 6.90
C LEU A 22 -60.42 35.23 5.40
N LEU A 23 -59.33 35.30 4.60
CA LEU A 23 -58.84 34.44 3.49
C LEU A 23 -59.81 34.13 2.31
N VAL A 24 -59.48 34.07 1.01
CA VAL A 24 -58.27 34.05 0.16
C VAL A 24 -58.72 34.19 -1.32
N GLY A 25 -57.88 34.78 -2.18
CA GLY A 25 -57.58 34.21 -3.51
C GLY A 25 -58.33 34.70 -4.76
N CYS A 26 -57.58 35.39 -5.63
CA CYS A 26 -57.64 35.32 -7.10
C CYS A 26 -56.15 35.21 -7.53
N SER A 27 -55.61 34.17 -8.15
CA SER A 27 -55.84 33.54 -9.48
C SER A 27 -54.64 33.78 -10.42
N GLY A 28 -54.10 32.70 -11.01
CA GLY A 28 -53.22 32.68 -12.20
C GLY A 28 -51.71 32.76 -11.87
N GLY A 29 -50.80 31.90 -12.33
CA GLY A 29 -50.78 30.95 -13.46
C GLY A 29 -49.55 31.25 -14.34
N GLY A 30 -48.58 30.33 -14.45
CA GLY A 30 -47.45 30.45 -15.38
C GLY A 30 -46.24 29.54 -15.08
N ASP A 31 -46.05 28.54 -15.94
CA ASP A 31 -44.82 27.86 -16.41
C ASP A 31 -43.67 27.46 -15.45
N GLY A 32 -43.50 26.13 -15.32
CA GLY A 32 -42.32 25.42 -15.84
C GLY A 32 -40.93 25.79 -15.33
N SER A 33 -40.68 25.67 -14.02
CA SER A 33 -39.32 25.45 -13.49
C SER A 33 -39.39 24.62 -12.21
N ILE A 34 -38.47 23.66 -12.08
CA ILE A 34 -38.24 22.75 -10.96
C ILE A 34 -38.57 23.41 -9.62
N GLN A 35 -39.67 22.98 -8.99
CA GLN A 35 -40.10 23.50 -7.69
C GLN A 35 -39.21 22.96 -6.59
N SER A 36 -38.47 23.89 -6.00
CA SER A 36 -38.05 23.89 -4.60
C SER A 36 -39.11 23.25 -3.70
N ILE A 37 -38.76 22.14 -3.07
CA ILE A 37 -39.39 21.68 -1.84
C ILE A 37 -38.59 22.33 -0.71
N GLY A 38 -39.02 23.52 -0.30
CA GLY A 38 -38.41 24.28 0.79
C GLY A 38 -39.40 25.34 1.27
N SER A 39 -39.90 25.18 2.49
CA SER A 39 -40.78 26.12 3.19
C SER A 39 -40.25 27.55 3.14
N GLY A 40 -41.06 28.51 2.70
CA GLY A 40 -40.70 29.91 2.49
C GLY A 40 -40.35 30.73 3.75
N GLN A 41 -39.21 30.44 4.37
CA GLN A 41 -38.48 31.37 5.22
C GLN A 41 -37.22 31.84 4.49
N ALA A 42 -36.80 33.08 4.71
CA ALA A 42 -35.48 33.54 4.27
C ALA A 42 -34.40 32.65 4.91
N PRO A 43 -33.30 32.32 4.20
CA PRO A 43 -32.28 31.39 4.71
C PRO A 43 -31.72 31.90 6.04
N ASP A 44 -31.85 31.10 7.10
CA ASP A 44 -31.08 31.31 8.32
C ASP A 44 -29.64 30.86 8.02
N PRO A 45 -28.62 31.72 8.19
CA PRO A 45 -27.22 31.36 7.96
C PRO A 45 -26.73 30.20 8.85
N ALA A 46 -27.47 29.79 9.89
CA ALA A 46 -27.16 28.64 10.73
C ALA A 46 -27.79 27.31 10.24
N THR A 47 -28.79 27.32 9.36
CA THR A 47 -29.50 26.09 8.95
C THR A 47 -29.09 25.62 7.57
N VAL A 48 -28.82 24.32 7.43
CA VAL A 48 -28.72 23.64 6.13
C VAL A 48 -30.09 23.07 5.79
N ASP A 49 -30.67 23.46 4.67
CA ASP A 49 -32.03 23.04 4.25
C ASP A 49 -32.10 21.62 3.67
N PHE A 50 -30.95 20.95 3.55
CA PHE A 50 -30.86 19.56 3.08
C PHE A 50 -30.94 18.57 4.25
N PRO A 51 -31.49 17.37 4.02
CA PRO A 51 -31.44 16.30 5.01
C PRO A 51 -30.02 16.00 5.44
N ILE A 52 -29.81 15.75 6.72
CA ILE A 52 -28.55 15.28 7.26
C ILE A 52 -28.70 13.85 7.78
N PHE A 53 -27.65 13.07 7.63
CA PHE A 53 -27.54 11.71 8.12
C PHE A 53 -26.29 11.57 8.99
N TYR A 54 -26.36 10.71 9.99
CA TYR A 54 -25.26 10.47 10.92
C TYR A 54 -25.46 9.14 11.63
N VAL A 55 -24.37 8.57 12.12
CA VAL A 55 -24.41 7.42 13.02
C VAL A 55 -24.52 7.93 14.45
N LYS A 56 -25.38 7.30 15.24
CA LYS A 56 -25.50 7.49 16.68
C LYS A 56 -25.25 6.16 17.37
N ARG A 57 -24.38 6.17 18.38
CA ARG A 57 -23.98 4.98 19.15
C ARG A 57 -23.58 5.35 20.58
N ALA A 58 -23.37 4.36 21.44
CA ALA A 58 -22.70 4.57 22.71
C ALA A 58 -21.24 5.01 22.48
N VAL A 59 -20.67 5.80 23.39
CA VAL A 59 -19.23 6.09 23.39
C VAL A 59 -18.48 4.77 23.64
N PRO A 60 -17.55 4.36 22.76
CA PRO A 60 -16.80 3.12 22.97
C PRO A 60 -15.99 3.17 24.27
N LEU A 61 -15.88 2.02 24.95
CA LEU A 61 -15.09 1.90 26.18
C LEU A 61 -13.59 1.87 25.88
N GLU A 62 -13.20 1.24 24.78
CA GLU A 62 -11.82 1.12 24.31
C GLU A 62 -11.56 2.09 23.16
N GLN A 63 -10.33 2.60 23.06
CA GLN A 63 -9.92 3.49 21.97
C GLN A 63 -9.80 2.72 20.65
N ASP A 64 -10.09 3.39 19.53
CA ASP A 64 -9.89 2.80 18.21
C ASP A 64 -8.41 2.85 17.76
N ASP A 65 -7.99 1.81 17.04
CA ASP A 65 -6.75 1.79 16.27
C ASP A 65 -7.08 1.89 14.78
N LEU A 66 -6.49 2.87 14.09
CA LEU A 66 -6.69 3.04 12.65
C LEU A 66 -6.17 1.87 11.80
N ARG A 67 -5.36 1.00 12.39
CA ARG A 67 -4.74 -0.15 11.74
C ARG A 67 -5.57 -1.43 11.82
N GLN A 68 -6.68 -1.40 12.55
CA GLN A 68 -7.50 -2.57 12.83
C GLN A 68 -8.96 -2.29 12.48
N MET A 69 -9.69 -3.36 12.19
CA MET A 69 -11.15 -3.34 12.19
C MET A 69 -11.61 -2.93 13.60
N ARG A 70 -12.64 -2.09 13.64
CA ARG A 70 -13.21 -1.67 14.91
C ARG A 70 -14.12 -2.78 15.45
N ASP A 71 -13.90 -3.15 16.70
CA ASP A 71 -14.75 -4.05 17.45
C ASP A 71 -16.17 -3.52 17.64
N PHE A 72 -17.09 -4.44 17.92
CA PHE A 72 -18.45 -4.09 18.28
C PHE A 72 -18.50 -3.22 19.54
N VAL A 73 -19.32 -2.16 19.47
CA VAL A 73 -19.59 -1.29 20.62
C VAL A 73 -20.93 -1.71 21.25
N PRO A 74 -20.94 -2.20 22.50
CA PRO A 74 -22.16 -2.61 23.19
C PRO A 74 -23.25 -1.53 23.19
N GLY A 75 -24.51 -1.96 23.07
CA GLY A 75 -25.67 -1.08 22.92
C GLY A 75 -25.98 -0.64 21.48
N GLY A 76 -25.15 -1.01 20.51
CA GLY A 76 -25.42 -0.87 19.09
C GLY A 76 -25.31 0.56 18.54
N ALA A 77 -25.49 0.66 17.22
CA ALA A 77 -25.46 1.87 16.43
C ALA A 77 -26.61 1.88 15.42
N ALA A 78 -27.05 3.08 15.05
CA ALA A 78 -28.07 3.25 14.03
C ALA A 78 -27.81 4.49 13.18
N VAL A 79 -28.30 4.47 11.94
CA VAL A 79 -28.33 5.67 11.10
C VAL A 79 -29.57 6.48 11.44
N PHE A 80 -29.35 7.76 11.70
CA PHE A 80 -30.42 8.72 11.93
C PHE A 80 -30.48 9.76 10.82
N LYS A 81 -31.71 10.17 10.50
CA LYS A 81 -32.01 11.23 9.55
C LYS A 81 -32.64 12.42 10.27
N ARG A 82 -32.27 13.64 9.87
CA ARG A 82 -33.05 14.86 10.11
C ARG A 82 -33.31 15.55 8.79
N ASP A 83 -34.49 16.12 8.58
CA ASP A 83 -34.84 16.77 7.30
C ASP A 83 -34.08 18.07 7.02
N ARG A 84 -33.39 18.62 8.03
CA ARG A 84 -32.53 19.81 7.94
C ARG A 84 -31.54 19.84 9.10
N ALA A 85 -30.42 20.54 8.93
CA ALA A 85 -29.46 20.78 10.01
C ALA A 85 -29.95 21.93 10.92
N SER A 86 -30.91 21.64 11.80
CA SER A 86 -31.47 22.61 12.74
C SER A 86 -31.71 21.98 14.11
N PRO A 87 -31.48 22.69 15.23
CA PRO A 87 -31.77 22.18 16.57
C PRO A 87 -33.21 21.69 16.78
N SER A 88 -34.18 22.25 16.05
CA SER A 88 -35.60 21.87 16.15
C SER A 88 -36.03 20.75 15.21
N ALA A 89 -35.16 20.25 14.33
CA ALA A 89 -35.51 19.21 13.37
C ALA A 89 -35.73 17.86 14.08
N ALA A 90 -36.80 17.13 13.72
CA ALA A 90 -37.05 15.81 14.27
C ALA A 90 -35.99 14.78 13.80
N GLU A 91 -35.59 13.89 14.70
CA GLU A 91 -34.67 12.78 14.44
C GLU A 91 -35.49 11.51 14.12
N VAL A 92 -35.12 10.79 13.05
CA VAL A 92 -35.75 9.55 12.61
C VAL A 92 -34.70 8.46 12.48
N ASN A 93 -34.86 7.33 13.18
CA ASN A 93 -34.01 6.15 13.02
C ASN A 93 -34.39 5.43 11.72
N ILE A 94 -33.51 5.41 10.73
CA ILE A 94 -33.82 4.78 9.44
C ILE A 94 -33.56 3.27 9.45
N THR A 95 -32.63 2.77 10.28
CA THR A 95 -32.25 1.35 10.34
C THR A 95 -33.21 0.51 11.19
N GLN A 96 -33.95 1.12 12.14
CA GLN A 96 -34.90 0.42 13.00
C GLN A 96 -35.88 -0.50 12.24
N ARG A 97 -36.25 -0.12 11.00
CA ARG A 97 -37.19 -0.87 10.16
C ARG A 97 -36.67 -2.24 9.69
N VAL A 98 -35.36 -2.49 9.76
CA VAL A 98 -34.73 -3.77 9.41
C VAL A 98 -34.05 -4.45 10.58
N THR A 99 -33.66 -3.70 11.61
CA THR A 99 -32.97 -4.26 12.78
C THR A 99 -33.91 -4.87 13.81
N ASN A 100 -35.21 -4.54 13.80
CA ASN A 100 -36.20 -5.06 14.74
C ASN A 100 -35.82 -4.89 16.23
N GLU A 101 -35.14 -3.79 16.57
CA GLU A 101 -34.62 -3.50 17.92
C GLU A 101 -33.45 -4.39 18.40
N GLU A 102 -32.96 -5.30 17.56
CA GLU A 102 -31.71 -6.03 17.81
C GLU A 102 -30.51 -5.08 17.66
N PRO A 103 -29.40 -5.32 18.38
CA PRO A 103 -28.20 -4.52 18.28
C PRO A 103 -27.50 -4.78 16.95
N TYR A 104 -27.22 -3.70 16.23
CA TYR A 104 -26.44 -3.69 15.00
C TYR A 104 -25.31 -2.69 15.17
N ASP A 105 -24.25 -2.79 14.36
CA ASP A 105 -23.26 -1.74 14.24
C ASP A 105 -23.29 -1.14 12.84
N VAL A 106 -22.93 0.14 12.73
CA VAL A 106 -23.06 0.98 11.54
C VAL A 106 -21.84 1.88 11.41
N ARG A 107 -21.32 2.09 10.20
CA ARG A 107 -20.22 3.03 9.94
C ARG A 107 -20.22 3.54 8.49
N ASP A 108 -19.37 4.54 8.27
CA ASP A 108 -18.93 5.01 6.95
C ASP A 108 -20.07 5.42 6.01
N ILE A 109 -20.88 6.39 6.44
CA ILE A 109 -21.98 6.94 5.63
C ILE A 109 -21.43 7.81 4.50
N ASP A 110 -21.96 7.63 3.29
CA ASP A 110 -21.78 8.52 2.15
C ASP A 110 -23.11 8.83 1.44
N VAL A 111 -23.13 9.92 0.67
CA VAL A 111 -24.31 10.40 -0.08
C VAL A 111 -23.98 10.51 -1.56
N SER A 112 -24.91 10.05 -2.39
CA SER A 112 -24.82 10.17 -3.85
C SER A 112 -24.69 11.65 -4.28
N PRO A 113 -24.00 11.94 -5.39
CA PRO A 113 -23.82 13.32 -5.85
C PRO A 113 -25.13 14.09 -6.09
N ASP A 114 -26.21 13.42 -6.49
CA ASP A 114 -27.53 14.02 -6.68
C ASP A 114 -28.29 14.28 -5.36
N GLY A 115 -27.77 13.82 -4.22
CA GLY A 115 -28.39 13.96 -2.91
C GLY A 115 -29.63 13.10 -2.70
N LEU A 116 -29.82 12.02 -3.47
CA LEU A 116 -31.02 11.17 -3.40
C LEU A 116 -30.79 9.80 -2.74
N GLY A 117 -29.55 9.31 -2.70
CA GLY A 117 -29.15 8.03 -2.14
C GLY A 117 -28.13 8.19 -1.01
N VAL A 118 -28.22 7.32 -0.01
CA VAL A 118 -27.29 7.23 1.12
C VAL A 118 -26.77 5.80 1.18
N VAL A 119 -25.46 5.62 1.20
CA VAL A 119 -24.82 4.29 1.32
C VAL A 119 -24.03 4.23 2.61
N PHE A 120 -23.97 3.08 3.27
CA PHE A 120 -23.23 2.87 4.52
C PHE A 120 -22.94 1.39 4.74
N ALA A 121 -22.04 1.09 5.68
CA ALA A 121 -21.78 -0.28 6.13
C ALA A 121 -22.54 -0.57 7.42
N MET A 122 -23.15 -1.75 7.51
CA MET A 122 -23.88 -2.19 8.70
C MET A 122 -23.78 -3.72 8.86
N ARG A 123 -23.60 -4.18 10.10
CA ARG A 123 -23.56 -5.60 10.48
C ARG A 123 -24.49 -5.89 11.66
N GLY A 124 -24.97 -7.11 11.74
CA GLY A 124 -25.80 -7.60 12.84
C GLY A 124 -26.88 -8.59 12.39
N PRO A 125 -27.65 -9.14 13.34
CA PRO A 125 -27.66 -8.78 14.76
C PRO A 125 -26.39 -9.23 15.49
N LEU A 126 -25.98 -8.48 16.51
CA LEU A 126 -24.80 -8.74 17.33
C LEU A 126 -25.22 -9.21 18.73
N ASP A 127 -24.32 -9.84 19.48
CA ASP A 127 -24.50 -10.14 20.91
C ASP A 127 -23.32 -9.54 21.68
N ASP A 128 -23.55 -9.03 22.88
CA ASP A 128 -22.52 -8.42 23.72
C ASP A 128 -21.49 -9.46 24.20
N ASP A 129 -21.85 -10.75 24.20
CA ASP A 129 -20.99 -11.88 24.58
C ASP A 129 -20.38 -12.63 23.36
N MET A 130 -20.57 -12.14 22.14
CA MET A 130 -20.09 -12.77 20.91
C MET A 130 -18.62 -12.42 20.64
N ASP A 131 -17.84 -13.40 20.17
CA ASP A 131 -16.50 -13.12 19.70
C ASP A 131 -16.54 -12.34 18.37
N GLU A 132 -15.60 -11.41 18.18
CA GLU A 132 -15.62 -10.44 17.09
C GLU A 132 -15.39 -11.12 15.72
N ASP A 133 -14.63 -12.21 15.72
CA ASP A 133 -14.33 -13.10 14.59
C ASP A 133 -15.49 -14.06 14.25
N GLU A 134 -16.36 -14.37 15.23
CA GLU A 134 -17.55 -15.21 15.04
C GLU A 134 -18.82 -14.43 14.64
N GLY A 135 -18.73 -13.10 14.60
CA GLY A 135 -19.86 -12.22 14.29
C GLY A 135 -20.25 -12.12 12.81
N PRO A 136 -21.48 -11.63 12.51
CA PRO A 136 -21.89 -11.34 11.15
C PRO A 136 -20.99 -10.27 10.51
N SER A 137 -20.75 -10.41 9.21
CA SER A 137 -19.84 -9.52 8.51
C SER A 137 -20.45 -8.13 8.25
N TRP A 138 -19.57 -7.15 8.08
CA TRP A 138 -19.91 -5.84 7.56
C TRP A 138 -20.49 -5.97 6.14
N ASN A 139 -21.69 -5.42 5.97
CA ASN A 139 -22.42 -5.46 4.72
C ASN A 139 -22.73 -4.05 4.22
N ILE A 140 -22.81 -3.87 2.90
CA ILE A 140 -23.18 -2.57 2.30
C ILE A 140 -24.69 -2.43 2.21
N TRP A 141 -25.20 -1.29 2.69
CA TRP A 141 -26.62 -0.93 2.68
C TRP A 141 -26.84 0.39 1.95
N GLU A 142 -27.99 0.50 1.29
CA GLU A 142 -28.41 1.68 0.55
C GLU A 142 -29.80 2.13 1.01
N TYR A 143 -29.93 3.42 1.30
CA TYR A 143 -31.17 4.11 1.59
C TYR A 143 -31.50 5.12 0.50
N ASN A 144 -32.68 5.00 -0.10
CA ASN A 144 -33.19 5.95 -1.08
C ASN A 144 -34.13 6.95 -0.40
N ILE A 145 -33.78 8.24 -0.45
CA ILE A 145 -34.46 9.30 0.29
C ILE A 145 -35.88 9.54 -0.24
N ALA A 146 -36.07 9.52 -1.56
CA ALA A 146 -37.33 9.86 -2.20
C ALA A 146 -38.41 8.79 -1.98
N THR A 147 -38.00 7.52 -1.97
CA THR A 147 -38.91 6.37 -1.80
C THR A 147 -39.00 5.88 -0.36
N ASP A 148 -38.14 6.39 0.54
CA ASP A 148 -38.03 5.93 1.93
C ASP A 148 -37.80 4.41 2.00
N THR A 149 -36.90 3.90 1.16
CA THR A 149 -36.56 2.47 1.08
C THR A 149 -35.13 2.23 1.54
N LEU A 150 -34.96 1.21 2.39
CA LEU A 150 -33.66 0.74 2.88
C LEU A 150 -33.48 -0.70 2.41
N ARG A 151 -32.30 -1.02 1.85
CA ARG A 151 -31.97 -2.38 1.40
C ARG A 151 -30.50 -2.72 1.64
N ARG A 152 -30.20 -3.99 1.85
CA ARG A 152 -28.83 -4.51 1.71
C ARG A 152 -28.51 -4.58 0.21
N VAL A 153 -27.34 -4.08 -0.18
CA VAL A 153 -26.97 -3.98 -1.60
C VAL A 153 -26.71 -5.36 -2.20
N ILE A 154 -25.99 -6.23 -1.47
CA ILE A 154 -25.80 -7.64 -1.81
C ILE A 154 -26.95 -8.44 -1.20
N PRO A 155 -27.92 -8.93 -1.98
CA PRO A 155 -29.14 -9.51 -1.39
C PRO A 155 -28.91 -10.90 -0.80
N SER A 156 -28.00 -11.69 -1.38
CA SER A 156 -27.73 -13.07 -1.00
C SER A 156 -26.90 -13.13 0.27
N ASP A 157 -27.41 -13.71 1.36
CA ASP A 157 -26.68 -13.90 2.62
C ASP A 157 -25.32 -14.56 2.39
N ILE A 158 -25.29 -15.65 1.62
CA ILE A 158 -24.04 -16.39 1.33
C ILE A 158 -22.97 -15.49 0.70
N ILE A 159 -23.37 -14.62 -0.23
CA ILE A 159 -22.42 -13.76 -0.95
C ILE A 159 -22.02 -12.60 -0.04
N ALA A 160 -22.99 -12.02 0.68
CA ALA A 160 -22.78 -10.92 1.62
C ALA A 160 -21.74 -11.30 2.69
N GLU A 161 -21.84 -12.49 3.26
CA GLU A 161 -20.98 -12.95 4.35
C GLU A 161 -19.58 -13.46 3.93
N GLU A 162 -19.20 -13.46 2.64
CA GLU A 162 -17.84 -13.88 2.23
C GLU A 162 -16.72 -12.86 2.54
N GLY A 163 -17.02 -11.78 3.27
CA GLY A 163 -16.01 -10.84 3.73
C GLY A 163 -16.60 -9.60 4.41
N GLN A 164 -15.72 -8.79 5.00
CA GLN A 164 -16.05 -7.57 5.72
C GLN A 164 -16.10 -6.38 4.75
N ASP A 165 -17.27 -5.89 4.37
CA ASP A 165 -17.42 -4.78 3.41
C ASP A 165 -17.68 -3.43 4.09
N VAL A 166 -16.76 -2.48 3.94
CA VAL A 166 -16.79 -1.17 4.61
C VAL A 166 -16.48 0.00 3.67
N SER A 167 -16.66 1.24 4.16
CA SER A 167 -16.34 2.47 3.44
C SER A 167 -16.94 2.62 2.01
N PRO A 168 -18.24 2.32 1.80
CA PRO A 168 -18.85 2.41 0.47
C PRO A 168 -18.99 3.86 -0.01
N HIS A 169 -18.72 4.10 -1.30
CA HIS A 169 -18.95 5.38 -1.98
C HIS A 169 -19.52 5.17 -3.38
N TYR A 170 -20.35 6.11 -3.83
CA TYR A 170 -20.92 6.09 -5.18
C TYR A 170 -19.89 6.51 -6.23
N LEU A 171 -19.73 5.70 -7.27
CA LEU A 171 -19.01 6.06 -8.48
C LEU A 171 -19.96 6.79 -9.45
N PRO A 172 -19.43 7.71 -10.29
CA PRO A 172 -20.24 8.52 -11.20
C PRO A 172 -20.90 7.73 -12.33
N ASP A 173 -20.52 6.47 -12.54
CA ASP A 173 -21.15 5.56 -13.50
C ASP A 173 -22.24 4.67 -12.87
N GLY A 174 -22.59 4.91 -11.60
CA GLY A 174 -23.62 4.19 -10.86
C GLY A 174 -23.11 2.94 -10.13
N ARG A 175 -21.82 2.60 -10.23
CA ARG A 175 -21.22 1.55 -9.39
C ARG A 175 -20.96 2.05 -7.97
N ILE A 176 -20.59 1.13 -7.09
CA ILE A 176 -20.16 1.42 -5.72
C ILE A 176 -18.73 0.93 -5.55
N VAL A 177 -17.84 1.78 -5.03
CA VAL A 177 -16.49 1.42 -4.57
C VAL A 177 -16.52 1.22 -3.05
N PHE A 178 -15.79 0.24 -2.53
CA PHE A 178 -15.76 -0.11 -1.11
C PHE A 178 -14.46 -0.82 -0.74
N SER A 179 -14.11 -0.84 0.55
CA SER A 179 -12.99 -1.63 1.10
C SER A 179 -13.51 -2.97 1.59
N SER A 180 -12.76 -4.06 1.35
CA SER A 180 -13.21 -5.40 1.72
C SER A 180 -12.08 -6.42 1.92
N THR A 181 -12.29 -7.38 2.82
CA THR A 181 -11.39 -8.53 3.09
C THR A 181 -11.58 -9.70 2.12
N ARG A 182 -12.60 -9.66 1.24
CA ARG A 182 -12.97 -10.76 0.32
C ARG A 182 -11.80 -11.31 -0.50
N GLN A 183 -10.92 -10.44 -0.99
CA GLN A 183 -9.70 -10.73 -1.74
C GLN A 183 -9.86 -11.79 -2.86
N ARG A 184 -11.03 -11.86 -3.52
CA ARG A 184 -11.37 -12.96 -4.44
C ARG A 184 -10.37 -13.15 -5.58
N GLN A 185 -9.83 -12.06 -6.13
CA GLN A 185 -8.88 -12.15 -7.23
C GLN A 185 -7.50 -12.63 -6.76
N ALA A 186 -7.05 -12.18 -5.58
CA ALA A 186 -5.81 -12.66 -4.97
C ALA A 186 -5.91 -14.15 -4.61
N LYS A 187 -7.05 -14.59 -4.03
CA LYS A 187 -7.37 -16.01 -3.77
C LYS A 187 -7.32 -16.86 -5.04
N ALA A 188 -7.81 -16.36 -6.18
CA ALA A 188 -7.74 -17.08 -7.45
C ALA A 188 -6.30 -17.24 -7.93
N ILE A 189 -5.48 -16.18 -7.81
CA ILE A 189 -4.06 -16.22 -8.19
C ILE A 189 -3.27 -17.22 -7.36
N LEU A 190 -3.60 -17.40 -6.06
CA LEU A 190 -2.97 -18.43 -5.24
C LEU A 190 -3.15 -19.84 -5.82
N LEU A 191 -4.34 -20.17 -6.35
CA LEU A 191 -4.56 -21.46 -7.03
C LEU A 191 -3.70 -21.60 -8.29
N ASP A 192 -3.60 -20.55 -9.08
CA ASP A 192 -2.76 -20.52 -10.28
C ASP A 192 -1.27 -20.70 -9.94
N GLU A 193 -0.87 -20.27 -8.73
CA GLU A 193 0.46 -20.46 -8.15
C GLU A 193 0.65 -21.83 -7.46
N GLY A 194 -0.38 -22.70 -7.44
CA GLY A 194 -0.32 -24.01 -6.80
C GLY A 194 -0.48 -24.00 -5.27
N LYS A 195 -1.03 -22.91 -4.71
CA LYS A 195 -1.28 -22.72 -3.28
C LYS A 195 -2.77 -22.81 -2.96
N PRO A 196 -3.17 -23.18 -1.72
CA PRO A 196 -4.57 -23.13 -1.31
C PRO A 196 -5.09 -21.68 -1.30
N GLN A 197 -6.42 -21.52 -1.38
CA GLN A 197 -7.06 -20.22 -1.26
C GLN A 197 -7.19 -19.83 0.21
N PHE A 198 -6.77 -18.62 0.55
CA PHE A 198 -6.93 -18.06 1.89
C PHE A 198 -7.05 -16.53 1.83
N GLU A 199 -7.59 -15.94 2.89
CA GLU A 199 -7.55 -14.50 3.09
C GLU A 199 -6.17 -14.10 3.60
N ALA A 200 -5.48 -13.25 2.86
CA ALA A 200 -4.19 -12.76 3.30
C ALA A 200 -4.38 -11.84 4.50
N GLN A 201 -3.66 -12.15 5.57
CA GLN A 201 -3.46 -11.23 6.68
C GLN A 201 -2.69 -9.99 6.21
N ASN A 202 -2.90 -8.87 6.89
CA ASN A 202 -2.10 -7.65 6.68
C ASN A 202 -0.62 -7.90 7.06
N GLU A 203 0.29 -6.95 6.80
CA GLU A 203 1.72 -7.11 7.15
C GLU A 203 1.99 -7.13 8.67
N ALA A 204 0.99 -6.87 9.51
CA ALA A 204 1.05 -7.06 10.95
C ALA A 204 0.80 -8.51 11.37
N ARG A 205 0.04 -9.26 10.55
CA ARG A 205 -0.49 -10.59 10.86
C ARG A 205 -1.44 -10.59 12.05
N ASP A 206 -2.28 -9.56 12.16
CA ASP A 206 -3.30 -9.48 13.20
C ASP A 206 -4.73 -9.48 12.64
N GLU A 207 -4.96 -9.13 11.38
CA GLU A 207 -6.25 -9.29 10.70
C GLU A 207 -6.16 -9.35 9.16
N PRO A 208 -7.20 -9.87 8.47
CA PRO A 208 -7.28 -9.87 7.01
C PRO A 208 -7.14 -8.47 6.41
N ALA A 209 -6.34 -8.36 5.35
CA ALA A 209 -6.12 -7.08 4.69
C ALA A 209 -7.39 -6.58 3.96
N PHE A 210 -7.95 -5.46 4.41
CA PHE A 210 -8.92 -4.66 3.65
C PHE A 210 -8.29 -4.07 2.37
N VAL A 211 -8.88 -4.39 1.21
CA VAL A 211 -8.47 -3.83 -0.10
C VAL A 211 -9.69 -3.38 -0.91
N LEU A 212 -9.47 -2.51 -1.90
CA LEU A 212 -10.56 -1.88 -2.64
C LEU A 212 -11.21 -2.82 -3.65
N HIS A 213 -12.54 -2.72 -3.72
CA HIS A 213 -13.40 -3.44 -4.65
C HIS A 213 -14.42 -2.48 -5.27
N VAL A 214 -14.94 -2.83 -6.44
CA VAL A 214 -16.10 -2.18 -7.06
C VAL A 214 -17.20 -3.19 -7.32
N MET A 215 -18.46 -2.76 -7.27
CA MET A 215 -19.63 -3.56 -7.62
C MET A 215 -20.67 -2.73 -8.37
N ASN A 216 -21.56 -3.40 -9.08
CA ASN A 216 -22.73 -2.76 -9.67
C ASN A 216 -23.72 -2.33 -8.56
N ALA A 217 -24.62 -1.39 -8.87
CA ALA A 217 -25.65 -0.93 -7.93
C ALA A 217 -26.55 -2.06 -7.38
N ASP A 218 -26.67 -3.18 -8.10
CA ASP A 218 -27.45 -4.35 -7.69
C ASP A 218 -26.66 -5.35 -6.81
N GLY A 219 -25.43 -5.02 -6.43
CA GLY A 219 -24.54 -5.90 -5.65
C GLY A 219 -23.84 -6.98 -6.47
N GLY A 220 -24.09 -7.07 -7.78
CA GLY A 220 -23.41 -7.98 -8.68
C GLY A 220 -22.06 -7.46 -9.19
N GLY A 221 -21.31 -8.32 -9.89
CA GLY A 221 -20.10 -7.90 -10.61
C GLY A 221 -18.94 -7.41 -9.74
N ILE A 222 -18.85 -7.91 -8.50
CA ILE A 222 -17.78 -7.53 -7.55
C ILE A 222 -16.41 -7.81 -8.15
N LYS A 223 -15.56 -6.78 -8.21
CA LYS A 223 -14.20 -6.84 -8.75
C LYS A 223 -13.22 -6.15 -7.81
N GLN A 224 -12.19 -6.88 -7.39
CA GLN A 224 -11.05 -6.34 -6.64
C GLN A 224 -10.25 -5.39 -7.54
N ILE A 225 -9.91 -4.20 -7.05
CA ILE A 225 -9.17 -3.16 -7.79
C ILE A 225 -7.84 -2.77 -7.14
N SER A 226 -7.62 -3.05 -5.84
CA SER A 226 -6.31 -2.91 -5.20
C SER A 226 -5.80 -4.21 -4.57
N PHE A 227 -4.48 -4.29 -4.41
CA PHE A 227 -3.72 -5.50 -4.03
C PHE A 227 -2.61 -5.19 -3.02
N ASN A 228 -2.80 -4.16 -2.19
CA ASN A 228 -1.86 -3.87 -1.09
C ASN A 228 -1.71 -5.10 -0.17
N GLN A 229 -0.59 -5.19 0.55
CA GLN A 229 -0.38 -6.24 1.58
C GLN A 229 -0.83 -5.81 2.98
N SER A 230 -1.28 -4.58 3.11
CA SER A 230 -1.88 -3.99 4.30
C SER A 230 -3.20 -3.32 3.89
N HIS A 231 -3.74 -2.42 4.71
CA HIS A 231 -5.07 -1.87 4.45
C HIS A 231 -5.11 -0.76 3.39
N ASP A 232 -6.15 -0.78 2.56
CA ASP A 232 -6.66 0.34 1.77
C ASP A 232 -8.09 0.68 2.28
N LEU A 233 -8.22 1.79 3.01
CA LEU A 233 -9.42 2.20 3.78
C LEU A 233 -9.91 3.59 3.37
N ASP A 234 -11.09 3.99 3.86
CA ASP A 234 -11.63 5.35 3.74
C ASP A 234 -11.66 5.86 2.29
N ALA A 235 -12.08 5.02 1.34
CA ALA A 235 -12.21 5.42 -0.05
C ALA A 235 -13.15 6.63 -0.19
N THR A 236 -12.91 7.50 -1.16
CA THR A 236 -13.78 8.60 -1.57
C THR A 236 -13.60 8.88 -3.06
N VAL A 237 -14.53 9.62 -3.67
CA VAL A 237 -14.51 9.90 -5.11
C VAL A 237 -14.32 11.39 -5.36
N LEU A 238 -13.20 11.72 -6.01
CA LEU A 238 -12.82 13.08 -6.38
C LEU A 238 -13.62 13.58 -7.59
N SER A 239 -13.76 14.89 -7.72
CA SER A 239 -14.44 15.60 -8.81
C SER A 239 -13.90 15.24 -10.20
N ASN A 240 -12.63 14.85 -10.28
CA ASN A 240 -11.98 14.39 -11.51
C ASN A 240 -12.34 12.95 -11.91
N GLY A 241 -13.11 12.22 -11.08
CA GLY A 241 -13.56 10.85 -11.31
C GLY A 241 -12.68 9.77 -10.70
N ARG A 242 -11.51 10.13 -10.15
CA ARG A 242 -10.60 9.17 -9.50
C ARG A 242 -11.09 8.82 -8.10
N VAL A 243 -10.76 7.62 -7.68
CA VAL A 243 -10.90 7.18 -6.28
C VAL A 243 -9.67 7.64 -5.51
N LEU A 244 -9.86 8.26 -4.36
CA LEU A 244 -8.84 8.61 -3.36
C LEU A 244 -9.10 7.76 -2.12
N TRP A 245 -8.07 7.25 -1.46
CA TRP A 245 -8.23 6.48 -0.22
C TRP A 245 -6.99 6.59 0.68
N THR A 246 -7.11 6.09 1.90
CA THR A 246 -6.00 5.95 2.83
C THR A 246 -5.38 4.57 2.69
N ARG A 247 -4.10 4.51 2.33
CA ARG A 247 -3.30 3.28 2.26
C ARG A 247 -2.37 3.20 3.46
N TRP A 248 -2.39 2.09 4.18
CA TRP A 248 -1.37 1.75 5.15
C TRP A 248 -0.19 1.07 4.44
N ASP A 249 0.96 1.73 4.44
CA ASP A 249 2.22 1.16 3.94
C ASP A 249 3.04 0.64 5.13
N ARG A 250 3.02 -0.69 5.36
CA ARG A 250 3.72 -1.39 6.47
C ARG A 250 4.80 -2.37 5.98
N GLY A 251 5.52 -2.02 4.92
CA GLY A 251 6.71 -2.77 4.52
C GLY A 251 7.86 -2.65 5.56
N PRO A 252 8.86 -3.55 5.57
CA PRO A 252 9.99 -3.48 6.51
C PRO A 252 10.66 -2.08 6.59
N GLY A 253 10.56 -1.45 7.76
CA GLY A 253 11.10 -0.11 8.02
C GLY A 253 10.31 1.04 7.37
N ARG A 254 9.02 0.82 7.08
CA ARG A 254 7.99 1.81 6.74
C ARG A 254 6.77 1.54 7.61
N ASP A 255 6.14 2.61 8.06
CA ASP A 255 4.86 2.54 8.76
C ASP A 255 4.19 3.91 8.66
N GLY A 256 3.08 3.99 7.94
CA GLY A 256 2.32 5.22 7.75
C GLY A 256 1.07 5.03 6.89
N MET A 257 0.06 5.85 7.15
CA MET A 257 -1.19 5.89 6.40
C MET A 257 -1.24 7.10 5.47
N HIS A 258 -0.95 6.87 4.20
CA HIS A 258 -0.82 7.89 3.16
C HIS A 258 -2.07 7.98 2.31
N LEU A 259 -2.23 9.07 1.55
CA LEU A 259 -3.31 9.18 0.58
C LEU A 259 -2.84 8.69 -0.79
N TYR A 260 -3.56 7.74 -1.38
CA TYR A 260 -3.33 7.20 -2.73
C TYR A 260 -4.54 7.42 -3.62
N SER A 261 -4.34 7.42 -4.94
CA SER A 261 -5.45 7.54 -5.90
C SER A 261 -5.30 6.64 -7.12
N ALA A 262 -6.42 6.30 -7.76
CA ALA A 262 -6.49 5.45 -8.95
C ALA A 262 -7.74 5.75 -9.77
N ASN A 263 -7.79 5.23 -11.00
CA ASN A 263 -9.04 5.15 -11.76
C ASN A 263 -9.99 4.12 -11.11
N PRO A 264 -11.31 4.22 -11.33
CA PRO A 264 -12.30 3.28 -10.77
C PRO A 264 -12.08 1.80 -11.12
N ASP A 265 -11.34 1.50 -12.18
CA ASP A 265 -10.99 0.13 -12.60
C ASP A 265 -9.72 -0.44 -11.95
N GLY A 266 -9.07 0.34 -11.08
CA GLY A 266 -7.82 0.00 -10.41
C GLY A 266 -6.55 0.27 -11.23
N THR A 267 -6.67 0.87 -12.41
CA THR A 267 -5.50 1.35 -13.18
C THR A 267 -4.99 2.68 -12.62
N ASP A 268 -3.74 2.97 -12.93
CA ASP A 268 -3.07 4.25 -12.67
C ASP A 268 -2.97 4.57 -11.18
N VAL A 269 -2.68 3.56 -10.34
CA VAL A 269 -2.44 3.74 -8.91
C VAL A 269 -1.20 4.62 -8.71
N GLU A 270 -1.35 5.68 -7.92
CA GLU A 270 -0.26 6.59 -7.55
C GLU A 270 -0.40 7.11 -6.13
N LEU A 271 0.74 7.45 -5.52
CA LEU A 271 0.77 8.25 -4.29
C LEU A 271 0.11 9.60 -4.61
N TYR A 272 -0.89 9.99 -3.82
CA TYR A 272 -1.52 11.29 -3.95
C TYR A 272 -0.88 12.33 -3.02
N TYR A 273 -0.74 12.00 -1.74
CA TYR A 273 -0.16 12.89 -0.73
C TYR A 273 0.35 12.16 0.52
N GLY A 274 1.45 12.64 1.08
CA GLY A 274 1.71 12.55 2.52
C GLY A 274 2.78 11.55 2.98
N ALA A 275 3.46 10.84 2.07
CA ALA A 275 4.45 9.82 2.41
C ALA A 275 5.61 10.32 3.29
N ASN A 276 5.86 11.64 3.33
CA ASN A 276 6.87 12.29 4.16
C ASN A 276 6.31 13.45 4.99
N SER A 277 5.00 13.48 5.24
CA SER A 277 4.31 14.63 5.85
C SER A 277 3.64 14.34 7.20
N HIS A 278 3.95 13.20 7.81
CA HIS A 278 3.34 12.73 9.05
C HIS A 278 3.79 13.51 10.30
N ALA A 279 5.01 14.06 10.32
CA ALA A 279 5.57 14.78 11.48
C ALA A 279 5.05 16.23 11.58
N THR A 280 3.73 16.39 11.56
CA THR A 280 3.01 17.67 11.54
C THR A 280 1.97 17.79 12.65
N GLY A 281 1.87 16.79 13.53
CA GLY A 281 1.05 16.83 14.74
C GLY A 281 1.61 17.77 15.82
N THR A 282 0.94 17.77 16.97
CA THR A 282 1.38 18.51 18.16
C THR A 282 2.81 18.10 18.54
N ASP A 283 3.67 19.07 18.79
CA ASP A 283 5.10 18.86 19.08
C ASP A 283 5.84 18.03 18.01
N ALA A 284 5.41 18.14 16.75
CA ALA A 284 5.92 17.36 15.61
C ALA A 284 5.73 15.84 15.76
N SER A 285 4.76 15.41 16.57
CA SER A 285 4.30 14.02 16.62
C SER A 285 3.77 13.53 15.27
N ALA A 286 3.82 12.22 15.07
CA ALA A 286 3.31 11.59 13.87
C ALA A 286 1.77 11.59 13.87
N ILE A 287 1.18 12.10 12.80
CA ILE A 287 -0.24 11.99 12.47
C ILE A 287 -0.44 11.06 11.28
N GLN A 288 -1.64 10.53 11.11
CA GLN A 288 -2.11 9.76 9.96
C GLN A 288 -3.18 10.54 9.20
N PHE A 289 -3.33 10.26 7.90
CA PHE A 289 -4.33 10.91 7.05
C PHE A 289 -5.50 9.97 6.82
N VAL A 290 -6.66 10.26 7.40
CA VAL A 290 -7.87 9.42 7.31
C VAL A 290 -9.10 10.24 6.92
N ARG A 291 -10.12 9.56 6.39
CA ARG A 291 -11.43 10.15 6.07
C ARG A 291 -11.35 11.43 5.22
N ALA A 292 -10.47 11.44 4.22
CA ALA A 292 -10.29 12.58 3.34
C ALA A 292 -11.54 12.83 2.49
N ARG A 293 -11.97 14.10 2.35
CA ARG A 293 -13.03 14.51 1.43
C ARG A 293 -12.63 15.76 0.66
N GLU A 294 -12.95 15.80 -0.63
CA GLU A 294 -12.70 16.98 -1.45
C GLU A 294 -13.64 18.14 -1.07
N MET A 295 -13.10 19.35 -1.06
CA MET A 295 -13.84 20.60 -0.85
C MET A 295 -14.19 21.24 -2.19
N LEU A 296 -15.09 22.24 -2.17
CA LEU A 296 -15.54 22.95 -3.37
C LEU A 296 -14.40 23.60 -4.18
N ASP A 297 -13.29 23.96 -3.54
CA ASP A 297 -12.10 24.53 -4.16
C ASP A 297 -11.09 23.49 -4.68
N GLY A 298 -11.36 22.20 -4.49
CA GLY A 298 -10.49 21.09 -4.88
C GLY A 298 -9.43 20.71 -3.84
N ASN A 299 -9.31 21.44 -2.72
CA ASN A 299 -8.47 21.01 -1.61
C ASN A 299 -9.11 19.83 -0.87
N LEU A 300 -8.31 19.11 -0.10
CA LEU A 300 -8.82 18.01 0.73
C LEU A 300 -9.05 18.48 2.16
N LEU A 301 -10.23 18.19 2.71
CA LEU A 301 -10.48 18.21 4.15
C LEU A 301 -10.18 16.82 4.71
N VAL A 302 -9.23 16.71 5.62
CA VAL A 302 -8.70 15.45 6.13
C VAL A 302 -8.72 15.43 7.65
N LEU A 303 -9.15 14.31 8.24
CA LEU A 303 -9.00 14.08 9.67
C LEU A 303 -7.58 13.59 9.94
N THR A 304 -6.84 14.31 10.78
CA THR A 304 -5.47 13.98 11.15
C THR A 304 -5.37 13.61 12.62
N ARG A 305 -4.85 12.39 12.89
CA ARG A 305 -4.72 11.85 14.25
C ARG A 305 -3.61 10.80 14.33
N PRO A 306 -3.06 10.50 15.52
CA PRO A 306 -2.21 9.33 15.72
C PRO A 306 -2.96 8.03 15.43
N TYR A 307 -2.25 6.90 15.38
CA TYR A 307 -2.87 5.57 15.23
C TYR A 307 -3.88 5.28 16.35
N THR A 308 -3.49 5.59 17.59
CA THR A 308 -4.24 5.32 18.83
C THR A 308 -4.26 6.56 19.75
N ASP A 309 -4.98 6.49 20.86
CA ASP A 309 -4.85 7.43 22.01
C ASP A 309 -5.21 8.89 21.73
N SER A 310 -6.29 9.11 20.99
CA SER A 310 -6.76 10.45 20.66
C SER A 310 -8.25 10.65 20.92
N GLU A 311 -8.81 9.93 21.89
CA GLU A 311 -10.22 10.01 22.31
C GLU A 311 -11.17 9.94 21.10
N PHE A 312 -10.92 8.97 20.20
CA PHE A 312 -11.66 8.75 18.94
C PHE A 312 -11.59 9.86 17.89
N GLY A 313 -10.74 10.87 18.07
CA GLY A 313 -10.73 12.05 17.22
C GLY A 313 -9.35 12.62 16.92
N GLY A 314 -9.36 13.71 16.16
CA GLY A 314 -8.17 14.38 15.66
C GLY A 314 -8.42 15.84 15.31
N ASP A 315 -7.45 16.45 14.65
CA ASP A 315 -7.59 17.77 14.05
C ASP A 315 -8.17 17.65 12.64
N LEU A 316 -8.82 18.71 12.17
CA LEU A 316 -9.24 18.83 10.78
C LEU A 316 -8.20 19.65 10.03
N THR A 317 -7.60 19.05 9.01
CA THR A 317 -6.55 19.67 8.19
C THR A 317 -7.04 19.84 6.76
N ILE A 318 -6.90 21.05 6.22
CA ILE A 318 -7.05 21.32 4.79
C ILE A 318 -5.69 21.10 4.11
N ILE A 319 -5.66 20.26 3.08
CA ILE A 319 -4.46 19.89 2.34
C ILE A 319 -4.59 20.32 0.88
N ASP A 320 -3.66 21.17 0.42
CA ASP A 320 -3.49 21.50 -0.99
C ASP A 320 -2.67 20.41 -1.72
N ALA A 321 -3.34 19.32 -2.04
CA ALA A 321 -2.76 18.20 -2.78
C ALA A 321 -2.78 18.38 -4.32
N LEU A 322 -3.34 19.49 -4.81
CA LEU A 322 -3.29 19.87 -6.22
C LEU A 322 -1.93 20.50 -6.54
N THR A 323 -1.43 21.33 -5.65
CA THR A 323 -0.14 22.01 -5.80
C THR A 323 1.01 21.14 -5.28
N TYR A 324 0.78 20.35 -4.22
CA TYR A 324 1.83 19.62 -3.51
C TYR A 324 1.59 18.11 -3.44
N VAL A 325 2.67 17.33 -3.31
CA VAL A 325 2.64 15.89 -2.97
C VAL A 325 3.07 15.63 -1.53
N GLU A 326 3.83 16.56 -0.95
CA GLU A 326 4.19 16.56 0.48
C GLU A 326 3.99 17.97 1.05
N ASN A 327 4.01 18.11 2.37
CA ASN A 327 3.80 19.37 3.04
C ASN A 327 4.76 20.48 2.55
N SER A 328 5.94 20.13 2.06
CA SER A 328 6.92 21.05 1.51
C SER A 328 7.36 20.76 0.06
N GLN A 329 6.82 19.73 -0.59
CA GLN A 329 7.20 19.36 -1.96
C GLN A 329 6.09 19.69 -2.95
N ALA A 330 6.31 20.73 -3.74
CA ALA A 330 5.43 21.09 -4.85
C ALA A 330 5.58 20.10 -6.02
N THR A 331 4.50 19.96 -6.78
CA THR A 331 4.47 19.30 -8.09
C THR A 331 5.33 20.05 -9.11
N ILE A 332 5.74 19.39 -10.21
CA ILE A 332 6.60 20.05 -11.21
C ILE A 332 5.96 21.29 -11.85
N SER A 333 4.62 21.28 -12.01
CA SER A 333 3.86 22.41 -12.54
C SER A 333 3.92 23.64 -11.63
N ASN A 334 4.24 23.42 -10.35
CA ASN A 334 4.31 24.42 -9.30
C ASN A 334 5.74 24.50 -8.72
N ALA A 335 6.75 24.12 -9.52
CA ALA A 335 8.13 24.09 -9.10
C ALA A 335 8.58 25.46 -8.53
N GLY A 336 9.25 25.41 -7.37
CA GLY A 336 9.72 26.60 -6.66
C GLY A 336 8.74 27.16 -5.61
N MET A 337 7.50 26.67 -5.55
CA MET A 337 6.60 26.96 -4.43
C MET A 337 7.05 26.23 -3.17
N ALA A 338 7.12 26.95 -2.05
CA ALA A 338 7.37 26.37 -0.73
C ALA A 338 6.03 26.08 -0.03
N GLY A 339 6.01 25.09 0.85
CA GLY A 339 4.86 24.79 1.71
C GLY A 339 4.57 25.88 2.78
N PRO A 340 3.65 25.61 3.73
CA PRO A 340 3.02 24.32 3.96
C PRO A 340 1.81 24.07 3.06
N ALA A 341 1.68 22.84 2.57
CA ALA A 341 0.47 22.35 1.91
C ALA A 341 -0.67 22.13 2.91
N GLN A 342 -0.33 21.84 4.18
CA GLN A 342 -1.28 21.59 5.26
C GLN A 342 -1.61 22.88 6.00
N LYS A 343 -2.90 23.09 6.27
CA LYS A 343 -3.41 24.20 7.09
C LYS A 343 -4.51 23.66 7.99
N ARG A 344 -4.60 24.17 9.22
CA ARG A 344 -5.74 23.86 10.09
C ARG A 344 -7.02 24.32 9.43
N ALA A 345 -8.04 23.46 9.41
CA ALA A 345 -9.37 23.80 8.94
C ALA A 345 -10.07 24.74 9.91
N THR A 346 -9.74 24.66 11.21
CA THR A 346 -10.36 25.45 12.28
C THR A 346 -9.34 26.26 13.07
N LEU A 347 -9.81 27.21 13.89
CA LEU A 347 -8.96 27.96 14.82
C LEU A 347 -8.73 27.24 16.16
N ASN A 348 -9.35 26.08 16.35
CA ASN A 348 -9.24 25.33 17.59
C ASN A 348 -7.82 24.78 17.76
N ASP A 349 -7.27 24.88 18.97
CA ASP A 349 -5.99 24.25 19.33
C ASP A 349 -6.21 22.76 19.61
N VAL A 350 -6.35 21.97 18.55
CA VAL A 350 -6.54 20.52 18.66
C VAL A 350 -5.19 19.84 18.81
N ARG A 351 -5.04 19.06 19.88
CA ARG A 351 -3.83 18.30 20.15
C ARG A 351 -3.93 16.87 19.63
N THR A 352 -2.94 16.42 18.87
CA THR A 352 -2.86 15.07 18.29
C THR A 352 -1.95 14.13 19.10
N ILE A 353 -1.89 14.37 20.42
CA ILE A 353 -1.17 13.56 21.41
C ILE A 353 -2.14 13.16 22.54
N PRO A 354 -1.81 12.13 23.34
CA PRO A 354 -2.62 11.73 24.48
C PRO A 354 -2.82 12.86 25.50
N GLY A 355 -3.98 12.88 26.15
CA GLY A 355 -4.35 13.86 27.17
C GLY A 355 -5.20 15.03 26.64
N PRO A 356 -5.39 16.08 27.47
CA PRO A 356 -6.32 17.17 27.17
C PRO A 356 -5.98 17.94 25.91
N SER A 357 -6.99 18.16 25.06
CA SER A 357 -6.91 18.95 23.83
C SER A 357 -7.74 20.24 23.97
N PRO A 358 -7.15 21.44 24.17
CA PRO A 358 -7.89 22.67 24.49
C PRO A 358 -8.99 23.02 23.47
N GLY A 359 -8.73 22.75 22.19
CA GLY A 359 -9.67 22.93 21.08
C GLY A 359 -10.72 21.83 20.93
N GLY A 360 -10.76 20.86 21.85
CA GLY A 360 -11.55 19.64 21.72
C GLY A 360 -10.96 18.70 20.66
N ARG A 361 -11.76 17.77 20.16
CA ARG A 361 -11.37 16.83 19.10
C ARG A 361 -12.50 16.59 18.12
N PHE A 362 -12.17 16.43 16.84
CA PHE A 362 -13.12 16.13 15.77
C PHE A 362 -13.10 14.63 15.46
N ASN A 363 -14.26 14.00 15.26
CA ASN A 363 -14.32 12.59 14.84
C ASN A 363 -14.64 12.43 13.33
N GLY A 364 -15.27 13.43 12.73
CA GLY A 364 -15.65 13.40 11.32
C GLY A 364 -16.06 14.78 10.85
N ALA A 365 -15.96 14.99 9.53
CA ALA A 365 -16.32 16.25 8.91
C ALA A 365 -16.85 16.05 7.49
N PHE A 366 -17.76 16.92 7.07
CA PHE A 366 -18.35 16.93 5.74
C PHE A 366 -18.40 18.36 5.20
N PRO A 367 -17.65 18.68 4.13
CA PRO A 367 -17.67 20.00 3.53
C PRO A 367 -18.99 20.23 2.78
N LEU A 368 -19.61 21.41 2.96
CA LEU A 368 -20.81 21.80 2.22
C LEU A 368 -20.45 22.37 0.84
N TRP A 369 -21.28 22.04 -0.15
CA TRP A 369 -21.12 22.40 -1.57
C TRP A 369 -22.11 23.50 -2.00
N ASP A 370 -22.48 24.40 -1.07
CA ASP A 370 -23.42 25.52 -1.27
C ASP A 370 -22.72 26.86 -1.56
N GLY A 371 -21.39 26.87 -1.70
CA GLY A 371 -20.60 28.08 -1.88
C GLY A 371 -20.28 28.85 -0.60
N THR A 372 -20.70 28.37 0.58
CA THR A 372 -20.38 29.03 1.85
C THR A 372 -19.04 28.58 2.44
N ASN A 373 -18.50 27.43 1.99
CA ASN A 373 -17.37 26.72 2.60
C ASN A 373 -17.60 26.30 4.06
N ARG A 374 -18.87 26.17 4.47
CA ARG A 374 -19.20 25.68 5.82
C ARG A 374 -18.91 24.19 5.89
N ILE A 375 -18.63 23.70 7.10
CA ILE A 375 -18.29 22.29 7.34
C ILE A 375 -19.22 21.75 8.42
N LEU A 376 -19.91 20.65 8.16
CA LEU A 376 -20.57 19.88 9.20
C LEU A 376 -19.54 19.03 9.93
N VAL A 377 -19.53 19.04 11.26
CA VAL A 377 -18.50 18.36 12.05
C VAL A 377 -19.13 17.56 13.20
N SER A 378 -18.56 16.38 13.49
CA SER A 378 -18.65 15.75 14.79
C SER A 378 -17.54 16.31 15.67
N TRP A 379 -17.89 16.95 16.77
CA TRP A 379 -16.90 17.58 17.65
C TRP A 379 -17.25 17.35 19.12
N SER A 380 -16.24 16.95 19.89
CA SER A 380 -16.29 16.94 21.35
C SER A 380 -15.49 18.13 21.86
N GLN A 381 -16.13 18.97 22.68
CA GLN A 381 -15.46 20.05 23.39
C GLN A 381 -14.46 19.49 24.41
N CYS A 382 -13.48 20.30 24.79
CA CYS A 382 -12.52 19.92 25.83
C CYS A 382 -13.20 19.89 27.21
N ARG A 383 -13.16 18.71 27.85
CA ARG A 383 -13.76 18.43 29.16
C ARG A 383 -12.73 17.75 30.06
N LEU A 384 -12.70 18.13 31.34
CA LEU A 384 -11.78 17.61 32.34
C LEU A 384 -12.56 17.10 33.54
N LEU A 385 -12.00 16.13 34.25
CA LEU A 385 -12.42 15.84 35.62
C LEU A 385 -11.85 16.91 36.54
N ASP A 386 -12.67 17.40 37.47
CA ASP A 386 -12.23 18.38 38.45
C ASP A 386 -11.19 17.76 39.38
N THR A 387 -10.09 18.47 39.59
CA THR A 387 -8.97 18.00 40.43
C THR A 387 -9.35 17.90 41.91
N ASP A 388 -10.30 18.71 42.38
CA ASP A 388 -10.78 18.68 43.76
C ASP A 388 -11.93 17.68 43.96
N ASP A 389 -12.73 17.42 42.92
CA ASP A 389 -13.85 16.48 42.91
C ASP A 389 -13.93 15.74 41.57
N PRO A 390 -13.30 14.55 41.44
CA PRO A 390 -13.24 13.82 40.17
C PRO A 390 -14.60 13.37 39.63
N THR A 391 -15.69 13.53 40.38
CA THR A 391 -17.06 13.27 39.89
C THR A 391 -17.66 14.45 39.11
N ARG A 392 -17.03 15.64 39.20
CA ARG A 392 -17.47 16.86 38.53
C ARG A 392 -16.71 17.04 37.21
N ILE A 393 -17.45 17.24 36.13
CA ILE A 393 -16.88 17.59 34.83
C ILE A 393 -16.80 19.11 34.69
N VAL A 394 -15.63 19.61 34.30
CA VAL A 394 -15.34 21.05 34.13
C VAL A 394 -14.77 21.34 32.74
N PRO A 395 -14.99 22.56 32.20
CA PRO A 395 -14.40 22.94 30.92
C PRO A 395 -12.90 23.17 31.06
N CYS A 396 -12.19 22.94 29.96
CA CYS A 396 -10.78 23.28 29.85
C CYS A 396 -10.58 24.80 29.90
N THR A 397 -9.77 25.25 30.86
CA THR A 397 -9.29 26.63 30.95
C THR A 397 -7.78 26.58 31.11
N ASP A 398 -7.08 27.66 30.72
CA ASP A 398 -5.61 27.72 30.81
C ASP A 398 -5.08 27.32 32.20
N ASN A 399 -5.75 27.75 33.26
CA ASN A 399 -5.39 27.40 34.64
C ASN A 399 -5.52 25.90 34.94
N ARG A 400 -6.57 25.24 34.42
CA ARG A 400 -6.77 23.79 34.63
C ARG A 400 -5.84 22.96 33.78
N LEU A 401 -5.58 23.39 32.55
CA LEU A 401 -4.65 22.73 31.64
C LEU A 401 -3.19 22.84 32.10
N ALA A 402 -2.87 23.83 32.93
CA ALA A 402 -1.56 23.97 33.55
C ALA A 402 -1.34 23.04 34.76
N ASP A 403 -2.39 22.39 35.28
CA ASP A 403 -2.27 21.43 36.37
C ASP A 403 -1.68 20.11 35.84
N PRO A 404 -0.53 19.63 36.36
CA PRO A 404 0.08 18.39 35.90
C PRO A 404 -0.71 17.13 36.26
N THR A 405 -1.71 17.23 37.15
CA THR A 405 -2.55 16.11 37.62
C THR A 405 -3.90 16.03 36.91
N VAL A 406 -4.16 16.93 35.97
CA VAL A 406 -5.42 17.00 35.24
C VAL A 406 -5.70 15.70 34.47
N GLN A 407 -6.96 15.26 34.49
CA GLN A 407 -7.45 14.12 33.73
C GLN A 407 -8.57 14.56 32.77
N THR A 408 -8.63 13.95 31.59
CA THR A 408 -9.74 14.20 30.67
C THR A 408 -11.01 13.52 31.18
N ALA A 409 -12.15 14.15 30.93
CA ALA A 409 -13.45 13.51 31.14
C ALA A 409 -13.87 12.77 29.86
N PRO A 410 -14.79 11.78 29.95
CA PRO A 410 -15.33 11.13 28.77
C PRO A 410 -15.79 12.12 27.69
N PRO A 411 -15.52 11.82 26.40
CA PRO A 411 -15.83 12.74 25.32
C PRO A 411 -17.34 12.93 25.17
N LEU A 412 -17.73 14.11 24.69
CA LEU A 412 -19.13 14.50 24.50
C LEU A 412 -19.33 14.98 23.06
N TYR A 413 -19.30 14.03 22.13
CA TYR A 413 -19.48 14.31 20.72
C TYR A 413 -20.91 14.78 20.44
N SER A 414 -21.04 15.79 19.60
CA SER A 414 -22.30 16.18 18.98
C SER A 414 -22.05 16.80 17.61
N VAL A 415 -23.13 17.14 16.90
CA VAL A 415 -23.06 17.68 15.55
C VAL A 415 -23.11 19.21 15.57
N TRP A 416 -22.15 19.82 14.88
CA TRP A 416 -21.99 21.27 14.75
C TRP A 416 -21.83 21.66 13.29
N ILE A 417 -22.10 22.93 13.00
CA ILE A 417 -21.68 23.57 11.76
C ILE A 417 -20.57 24.56 12.06
N TYR A 418 -19.44 24.40 11.39
CA TYR A 418 -18.33 25.34 11.40
C TYR A 418 -18.46 26.30 10.22
N ASP A 419 -18.47 27.60 10.51
CA ASP A 419 -18.35 28.65 9.50
C ASP A 419 -16.92 29.23 9.53
N PRO A 420 -16.06 28.95 8.53
CA PRO A 420 -14.70 29.48 8.51
C PRO A 420 -14.66 31.00 8.32
N LYS A 421 -15.67 31.62 7.70
CA LYS A 421 -15.71 33.08 7.48
C LYS A 421 -15.94 33.83 8.79
N GLN A 422 -16.78 33.26 9.66
CA GLN A 422 -17.09 33.84 10.97
C GLN A 422 -16.23 33.25 12.08
N SER A 423 -15.53 32.14 11.81
CA SER A 423 -14.80 31.36 12.82
C SER A 423 -15.70 30.92 13.98
N THR A 424 -16.92 30.47 13.67
CA THR A 424 -17.93 30.08 14.64
C THR A 424 -18.28 28.60 14.51
N LEU A 425 -18.48 27.94 15.65
CA LEU A 425 -19.08 26.61 15.75
C LEU A 425 -20.48 26.78 16.32
N LEU A 426 -21.51 26.42 15.54
CA LEU A 426 -22.90 26.50 15.96
C LEU A 426 -23.45 25.09 16.17
N PRO A 427 -24.08 24.79 17.34
CA PRO A 427 -24.56 23.46 17.62
C PRO A 427 -25.83 23.17 16.79
N ILE A 428 -25.84 22.04 16.11
CA ILE A 428 -27.03 21.52 15.42
C ILE A 428 -27.80 20.57 16.34
N MET A 429 -27.10 19.91 17.26
CA MET A 429 -27.67 18.96 18.20
C MET A 429 -27.23 19.29 19.62
N GLN A 430 -28.13 19.03 20.58
CA GLN A 430 -27.73 19.01 21.98
C GLN A 430 -26.92 17.73 22.23
N PRO A 431 -25.74 17.83 22.87
CA PRO A 431 -24.99 16.66 23.25
C PRO A 431 -25.75 15.82 24.28
N THR A 432 -25.46 14.52 24.35
CA THR A 432 -25.99 13.59 25.33
C THR A 432 -24.83 12.80 25.90
N GLU A 433 -24.73 12.68 27.23
CA GLU A 433 -23.67 11.88 27.87
C GLU A 433 -23.74 10.43 27.37
N ASP A 434 -22.58 9.79 27.29
CA ASP A 434 -22.40 8.41 26.85
C ASP A 434 -22.87 8.12 25.40
N VAL A 435 -23.25 9.15 24.63
CA VAL A 435 -23.64 9.04 23.22
C VAL A 435 -22.62 9.73 22.32
N MET A 436 -22.20 9.02 21.28
CA MET A 436 -21.32 9.50 20.23
C MET A 436 -22.08 9.64 18.91
N TYR A 437 -21.87 10.77 18.24
CA TYR A 437 -22.36 11.03 16.89
C TYR A 437 -21.18 11.00 15.92
N SER A 438 -21.22 10.16 14.88
CA SER A 438 -20.14 9.99 13.91
C SER A 438 -20.68 9.97 12.47
N ASP A 439 -19.76 9.95 11.49
CA ASP A 439 -20.07 9.77 10.06
C ASP A 439 -21.17 10.70 9.52
N ILE A 440 -21.08 12.00 9.84
CA ILE A 440 -22.09 13.00 9.49
C ILE A 440 -21.96 13.38 8.02
N VAL A 441 -23.08 13.39 7.32
CA VAL A 441 -23.19 13.80 5.91
C VAL A 441 -24.42 14.67 5.67
N ALA A 442 -24.36 15.53 4.66
CA ALA A 442 -25.54 16.25 4.16
C ALA A 442 -25.91 15.74 2.77
N ALA A 443 -27.19 15.45 2.57
CA ALA A 443 -27.76 15.08 1.27
C ALA A 443 -28.00 16.31 0.38
N GLN A 444 -26.93 17.09 0.21
CA GLN A 444 -26.89 18.23 -0.67
C GLN A 444 -26.54 17.76 -2.09
N PRO A 445 -27.35 18.13 -3.11
CA PRO A 445 -26.96 17.92 -4.50
C PRO A 445 -25.67 18.70 -4.80
N ARG A 446 -24.70 18.01 -5.38
CA ARG A 446 -23.41 18.55 -5.82
C ARG A 446 -23.18 18.19 -7.28
N ARG A 447 -22.13 18.78 -7.86
CA ARG A 447 -21.72 18.44 -9.22
C ARG A 447 -21.29 16.96 -9.26
N GLU A 448 -21.84 16.21 -10.20
CA GLU A 448 -21.39 14.85 -10.47
C GLU A 448 -19.90 14.82 -10.82
N PRO A 449 -19.11 13.93 -10.20
CA PRO A 449 -17.75 13.66 -10.60
C PRO A 449 -17.67 13.27 -12.08
N ARG A 450 -16.52 13.52 -12.70
CA ARG A 450 -16.28 13.09 -14.08
C ARG A 450 -16.33 11.55 -14.16
N VAL A 451 -17.06 11.01 -15.14
CA VAL A 451 -17.02 9.57 -15.42
C VAL A 451 -15.68 9.20 -16.06
N ILE A 452 -14.98 8.23 -15.46
CA ILE A 452 -13.84 7.53 -16.05
C ILE A 452 -14.30 6.11 -16.34
N LEU A 453 -14.37 5.75 -17.63
CA LEU A 453 -14.75 4.40 -18.04
C LEU A 453 -13.60 3.43 -17.82
N ASP A 454 -13.95 2.20 -17.44
CA ASP A 454 -13.00 1.08 -17.37
C ASP A 454 -12.31 0.90 -18.71
N ARG A 455 -10.99 0.73 -18.68
CA ARG A 455 -10.23 0.43 -19.90
C ARG A 455 -10.56 -0.96 -20.41
N GLN A 456 -10.76 -1.08 -21.73
CA GLN A 456 -11.09 -2.37 -22.37
C GLN A 456 -10.17 -2.71 -23.53
N ALA A 457 -9.84 -3.99 -23.69
CA ALA A 457 -9.15 -4.47 -24.89
C ALA A 457 -10.16 -4.68 -26.04
N PRO A 458 -9.77 -4.44 -27.31
CA PRO A 458 -8.47 -3.97 -27.77
C PRO A 458 -8.35 -2.43 -27.85
N LEU A 459 -9.38 -1.70 -27.40
CA LEU A 459 -9.47 -0.24 -27.62
C LEU A 459 -8.42 0.53 -26.81
N ASP A 460 -8.35 0.25 -25.52
CA ASP A 460 -7.51 0.97 -24.55
C ASP A 460 -6.31 0.13 -24.06
N LEU A 461 -6.42 -1.20 -24.20
CA LEU A 461 -5.47 -2.18 -23.67
C LEU A 461 -5.03 -3.16 -24.75
N ASN A 462 -3.78 -3.64 -24.65
CA ASN A 462 -3.29 -4.71 -25.51
C ASN A 462 -4.01 -6.04 -25.16
N PRO A 463 -4.76 -6.66 -26.10
CA PRO A 463 -5.50 -7.90 -25.82
C PRO A 463 -4.61 -9.09 -25.47
N ASP A 464 -3.38 -9.15 -25.99
CA ASP A 464 -2.44 -10.22 -25.68
C ASP A 464 -2.00 -10.12 -24.22
N PHE A 465 -1.69 -8.91 -23.74
CA PHE A 465 -1.29 -8.69 -22.34
C PHE A 465 -2.44 -8.93 -21.36
N VAL A 466 -3.68 -8.63 -21.76
CA VAL A 466 -4.86 -9.00 -20.97
C VAL A 466 -5.01 -10.51 -20.87
N THR A 467 -4.83 -11.23 -21.98
CA THR A 467 -4.92 -12.70 -22.04
C THR A 467 -3.80 -13.38 -21.26
N GLU A 468 -2.59 -12.82 -21.32
CA GLU A 468 -1.42 -13.28 -20.55
C GLU A 468 -1.48 -12.90 -19.05
N ALA A 469 -2.49 -12.12 -18.63
CA ALA A 469 -2.62 -11.59 -17.27
C ALA A 469 -1.40 -10.79 -16.79
N VAL A 470 -0.85 -9.92 -17.66
CA VAL A 470 0.33 -9.09 -17.36
C VAL A 470 0.04 -7.60 -17.53
N GLY A 471 0.70 -6.78 -16.71
CA GLY A 471 0.93 -5.36 -16.97
C GLY A 471 2.36 -5.12 -17.46
N VAL A 472 2.71 -3.86 -17.77
CA VAL A 472 4.06 -3.46 -18.20
C VAL A 472 4.56 -2.28 -17.36
N ILE A 473 5.74 -2.47 -16.76
CA ILE A 473 6.52 -1.37 -16.19
C ILE A 473 7.46 -0.82 -17.27
N ASP A 474 7.50 0.51 -17.39
CA ASP A 474 8.37 1.25 -18.31
C ASP A 474 9.17 2.31 -17.54
N ILE A 475 10.45 2.05 -17.29
CA ILE A 475 11.37 2.93 -16.57
C ILE A 475 12.28 3.61 -17.58
N LYS A 476 12.27 4.94 -17.64
CA LYS A 476 13.11 5.66 -18.62
C LYS A 476 14.60 5.50 -18.36
N SER A 477 15.04 5.58 -17.11
CA SER A 477 16.40 5.15 -16.74
C SER A 477 16.49 4.85 -15.24
N VAL A 478 17.09 3.71 -14.89
CA VAL A 478 17.41 3.40 -13.48
C VAL A 478 18.50 4.30 -12.89
N TYR A 479 19.22 5.03 -13.73
CA TYR A 479 20.21 6.02 -13.32
C TYR A 479 19.60 7.40 -13.06
N ASP A 480 18.35 7.64 -13.46
CA ASP A 480 17.61 8.84 -13.10
C ASP A 480 17.10 8.70 -11.66
N ILE A 481 17.63 9.50 -10.74
CA ILE A 481 17.17 9.57 -9.35
C ILE A 481 16.52 10.93 -9.11
N ALA A 482 15.19 10.95 -9.07
CA ALA A 482 14.38 12.16 -8.88
C ALA A 482 14.71 13.30 -9.88
N GLY A 483 14.94 12.95 -11.14
CA GLY A 483 15.26 13.88 -12.24
C GLY A 483 16.75 14.22 -12.37
N VAL A 484 17.62 13.51 -11.65
CA VAL A 484 19.08 13.72 -11.67
C VAL A 484 19.78 12.50 -12.26
N ASP A 485 20.66 12.71 -13.25
CA ASP A 485 21.53 11.66 -13.78
C ASP A 485 22.58 11.26 -12.71
N THR A 486 22.45 10.04 -12.19
CA THR A 486 23.35 9.44 -11.19
C THR A 486 24.22 8.33 -11.75
N SER A 487 24.28 8.16 -13.08
CA SER A 487 25.18 7.20 -13.74
C SER A 487 26.64 7.33 -13.27
N ARG A 488 27.01 8.52 -12.78
CA ARG A 488 28.28 8.80 -12.10
C ARG A 488 28.19 8.56 -10.59
N ARG A 489 28.30 7.31 -10.13
CA ARG A 489 28.69 6.93 -8.74
C ARG A 489 28.82 5.41 -8.61
N VAL A 490 30.05 4.89 -8.52
CA VAL A 490 30.58 4.01 -7.45
C VAL A 490 32.10 4.00 -7.66
N ASP A 491 32.88 4.14 -6.58
CA ASP A 491 34.35 4.04 -6.53
C ASP A 491 35.11 5.28 -7.04
N GLY A 492 35.87 5.91 -6.15
CA GLY A 492 36.69 7.11 -6.39
C GLY A 492 37.92 6.90 -7.30
N THR A 493 37.92 5.93 -8.21
CA THR A 493 38.97 5.75 -9.21
C THR A 493 38.60 6.47 -10.52
N GLN A 494 39.30 7.57 -10.78
CA GLN A 494 39.12 8.42 -11.96
C GLN A 494 39.83 7.89 -13.22
N ASN A 495 39.62 6.66 -13.67
CA ASN A 495 40.22 6.25 -14.95
C ASN A 495 39.28 5.34 -15.78
N GLY A 496 38.36 5.96 -16.53
CA GLY A 496 37.78 5.37 -17.75
C GLY A 496 36.26 5.15 -17.81
N THR A 497 35.48 5.40 -16.77
CA THR A 497 34.03 5.14 -16.78
C THR A 497 33.24 6.29 -17.43
N PRO A 498 32.30 6.00 -18.36
CA PRO A 498 31.33 6.97 -18.88
C PRO A 498 30.60 7.70 -17.75
N THR A 499 30.35 9.01 -17.91
CA THR A 499 29.87 9.88 -16.82
C THR A 499 28.42 10.32 -16.93
N THR A 500 27.73 9.95 -18.02
CA THR A 500 26.33 10.30 -18.28
C THR A 500 25.58 9.12 -18.84
N ILE A 501 24.24 9.13 -18.72
CA ILE A 501 23.37 8.13 -19.34
C ILE A 501 23.63 8.02 -20.85
N ALA A 502 23.79 9.14 -21.55
CA ALA A 502 24.07 9.15 -22.99
C ALA A 502 25.43 8.51 -23.34
N ALA A 503 26.43 8.63 -22.46
CA ALA A 503 27.73 8.00 -22.66
C ALA A 503 27.70 6.49 -22.34
N LEU A 504 26.87 6.06 -21.37
CA LEU A 504 26.61 4.63 -21.13
C LEU A 504 25.82 3.98 -22.29
N ALA A 505 24.94 4.75 -22.94
CA ALA A 505 24.16 4.31 -24.08
C ALA A 505 24.99 4.08 -25.37
N ASP A 506 26.14 4.75 -25.49
CA ASP A 506 27.02 4.68 -26.65
C ASP A 506 28.06 3.54 -26.49
N PRO A 507 27.96 2.44 -27.24
CA PRO A 507 28.87 1.29 -27.11
C PRO A 507 30.31 1.61 -27.51
N ARG A 508 30.60 2.74 -28.18
CA ARG A 508 31.99 3.20 -28.41
C ARG A 508 32.61 3.74 -27.12
N GLN A 509 31.78 4.29 -26.22
CA GLN A 509 32.23 4.92 -24.97
C GLN A 509 32.15 3.97 -23.78
N ALA A 510 31.18 3.05 -23.79
CA ALA A 510 30.88 2.13 -22.69
C ALA A 510 30.83 0.67 -23.14
N THR A 511 31.53 -0.19 -22.42
CA THR A 511 31.35 -1.65 -22.49
C THR A 511 30.34 -2.11 -21.44
N ALA A 512 29.83 -3.33 -21.58
CA ALA A 512 28.92 -3.96 -20.63
C ALA A 512 29.47 -4.00 -19.20
N ILE A 513 30.77 -4.27 -19.02
CA ILE A 513 31.39 -4.36 -17.69
C ILE A 513 31.53 -3.00 -17.00
N GLN A 514 31.51 -1.90 -17.76
CA GLN A 514 31.56 -0.54 -17.23
C GLN A 514 30.19 -0.01 -16.80
N ARG A 515 29.10 -0.76 -17.05
CA ARG A 515 27.73 -0.41 -16.65
C ARG A 515 27.42 -0.99 -15.26
N PRO A 516 27.15 -0.15 -14.24
CA PRO A 516 26.86 -0.66 -12.89
C PRO A 516 25.56 -1.47 -12.81
N ALA A 517 24.47 -0.95 -13.38
CA ALA A 517 23.17 -1.63 -13.43
C ALA A 517 23.09 -2.53 -14.67
N ARG A 518 22.76 -3.80 -14.46
CA ARG A 518 22.75 -4.83 -15.52
C ARG A 518 21.42 -5.57 -15.63
N PHE A 519 20.74 -5.82 -14.51
CA PHE A 519 19.47 -6.52 -14.49
C PHE A 519 18.50 -5.88 -13.52
N LEU A 520 17.21 -5.96 -13.82
CA LEU A 520 16.14 -5.67 -12.89
C LEU A 520 15.56 -7.00 -12.41
N ARG A 521 15.43 -7.15 -11.09
CA ARG A 521 14.71 -8.26 -10.45
C ARG A 521 13.36 -7.78 -9.98
N ILE A 522 12.33 -8.60 -10.20
CA ILE A 522 10.97 -8.34 -9.71
C ILE A 522 10.69 -9.33 -8.57
N GLU A 523 10.26 -8.81 -7.42
CA GLU A 523 10.04 -9.56 -6.19
C GLU A 523 8.59 -9.39 -5.72
N LYS A 524 7.97 -10.48 -5.24
CA LYS A 524 6.61 -10.49 -4.70
C LYS A 524 6.65 -10.74 -3.18
N PRO A 525 5.88 -10.02 -2.36
CA PRO A 525 5.63 -10.42 -0.98
C PRO A 525 4.80 -11.71 -0.97
N VAL A 526 5.13 -12.61 -0.06
CA VAL A 526 4.32 -13.81 0.14
C VAL A 526 3.25 -13.49 1.16
N SER A 527 2.01 -13.54 0.72
CA SER A 527 0.84 -13.38 1.56
C SER A 527 0.78 -14.50 2.60
N ILE A 528 0.49 -14.14 3.84
CA ILE A 528 0.45 -15.06 4.98
C ILE A 528 -1.03 -15.30 5.34
N PRO A 529 -1.46 -16.56 5.48
CA PRO A 529 -2.81 -16.88 5.94
C PRO A 529 -2.97 -16.59 7.44
N ASP A 530 -4.20 -16.72 7.92
CA ASP A 530 -4.48 -16.84 9.35
C ASP A 530 -3.91 -18.14 9.95
N ASP A 531 -3.62 -18.13 11.26
CA ASP A 531 -3.07 -19.28 11.98
C ASP A 531 -4.05 -20.48 11.97
N ASP A 532 -5.37 -20.25 11.90
CA ASP A 532 -6.38 -21.32 11.74
C ASP A 532 -6.27 -22.06 10.40
N VAL A 533 -5.73 -21.40 9.38
CA VAL A 533 -5.50 -21.98 8.06
C VAL A 533 -4.11 -22.62 8.00
N ARG A 534 -3.11 -21.94 8.57
CA ARG A 534 -1.73 -22.43 8.64
C ARG A 534 -0.97 -21.72 9.74
N ASP A 535 -0.78 -22.41 10.85
CA ASP A 535 0.14 -22.01 11.92
C ASP A 535 1.60 -22.15 11.45
N ILE A 536 2.37 -21.06 11.57
CA ILE A 536 3.74 -20.96 11.06
C ILE A 536 4.64 -20.46 12.18
N ASP A 537 5.50 -21.35 12.69
CA ASP A 537 6.50 -20.95 13.69
C ASP A 537 7.40 -19.81 13.18
N GLY A 538 7.74 -18.90 14.09
CA GLY A 538 8.54 -17.71 13.81
C GLY A 538 9.90 -18.01 13.16
N SER A 539 10.46 -19.21 13.39
CA SER A 539 11.74 -19.63 12.78
C SER A 539 11.66 -19.80 11.27
N ALA A 540 10.48 -20.00 10.67
CA ALA A 540 10.32 -20.15 9.23
C ALA A 540 10.64 -18.86 8.44
N PHE A 541 10.40 -17.69 9.05
CA PHE A 541 10.59 -16.39 8.39
C PHE A 541 12.06 -15.96 8.30
N GLY A 542 12.93 -16.50 9.15
CA GLY A 542 14.33 -16.11 9.21
C GLY A 542 14.58 -14.69 9.75
N PRO A 543 15.77 -14.10 9.52
CA PRO A 543 16.22 -12.88 10.19
C PRO A 543 15.44 -11.61 9.83
N THR A 544 14.62 -11.64 8.77
CA THR A 544 13.86 -10.48 8.32
C THR A 544 12.39 -10.49 8.73
N GLY A 545 11.90 -11.63 9.25
CA GLY A 545 10.51 -11.76 9.68
C GLY A 545 9.48 -11.72 8.54
N VAL A 546 9.89 -11.83 7.27
CA VAL A 546 8.98 -11.77 6.10
C VAL A 546 9.34 -12.83 5.07
N MET A 547 8.38 -13.28 4.26
CA MET A 547 8.61 -14.20 3.13
C MET A 547 8.49 -13.48 1.78
N ARG A 548 9.33 -13.85 0.81
CA ARG A 548 9.36 -13.25 -0.54
C ARG A 548 9.66 -14.28 -1.61
N GLU A 549 9.13 -14.03 -2.80
CA GLU A 549 9.41 -14.81 -4.00
C GLU A 549 9.96 -13.90 -5.10
N ILE A 550 10.69 -14.49 -6.05
CA ILE A 550 11.18 -13.75 -7.21
C ILE A 550 10.29 -14.12 -8.41
N LEU A 551 9.77 -13.11 -9.09
CA LEU A 551 8.91 -13.27 -10.27
C LEU A 551 9.72 -13.42 -11.55
N GLY A 552 10.93 -12.87 -11.59
CA GLY A 552 11.86 -13.00 -12.71
C GLY A 552 12.80 -11.82 -12.86
N TYR A 553 13.55 -11.87 -13.95
CA TYR A 553 14.62 -10.96 -14.31
C TYR A 553 14.45 -10.41 -15.73
N VAL A 554 14.94 -9.20 -15.94
CA VAL A 554 15.05 -8.58 -17.27
C VAL A 554 16.38 -7.82 -17.36
N PRO A 555 17.09 -7.87 -18.50
CA PRO A 555 18.26 -7.03 -18.71
C PRO A 555 17.89 -5.55 -18.70
N ILE A 556 18.78 -4.73 -18.15
CA ILE A 556 18.70 -3.27 -18.22
C ILE A 556 19.47 -2.81 -19.46
N GLU A 557 18.84 -1.97 -20.27
CA GLU A 557 19.43 -1.49 -21.52
C GLU A 557 20.59 -0.51 -21.27
N PRO A 558 21.47 -0.23 -22.26
CA PRO A 558 22.67 0.58 -22.05
C PRO A 558 22.40 2.00 -21.50
N ASP A 559 21.28 2.63 -21.84
CA ASP A 559 20.82 3.92 -21.30
C ASP A 559 20.18 3.81 -19.89
N GLY A 560 20.20 2.63 -19.29
CA GLY A 560 19.54 2.33 -18.03
C GLY A 560 18.04 2.11 -18.14
N SER A 561 17.46 2.16 -19.33
CA SER A 561 16.01 1.96 -19.50
C SER A 561 15.59 0.51 -19.32
N VAL A 562 14.35 0.32 -18.85
CA VAL A 562 13.74 -1.00 -18.68
C VAL A 562 12.30 -0.94 -19.14
N ARG A 563 11.89 -1.92 -19.94
CA ARG A 563 10.49 -2.16 -20.24
C ARG A 563 10.21 -3.64 -20.06
N VAL A 564 9.27 -3.99 -19.19
CA VAL A 564 9.11 -5.38 -18.75
C VAL A 564 7.68 -5.72 -18.37
N LYS A 565 7.23 -6.91 -18.77
CA LYS A 565 5.97 -7.51 -18.32
C LYS A 565 6.07 -7.88 -16.85
N VAL A 566 5.01 -7.64 -16.10
CA VAL A 566 4.87 -8.05 -14.70
C VAL A 566 3.52 -8.75 -14.52
N PRO A 567 3.40 -9.76 -13.65
CA PRO A 567 2.09 -10.33 -13.33
C PRO A 567 1.12 -9.25 -12.88
N ALA A 568 -0.06 -9.20 -13.50
CA ALA A 568 -1.10 -8.26 -13.11
C ALA A 568 -1.80 -8.73 -11.83
N ASN A 569 -2.48 -7.81 -11.15
CA ASN A 569 -3.27 -8.09 -9.94
C ASN A 569 -2.44 -8.69 -8.78
N VAL A 570 -1.14 -8.39 -8.75
CA VAL A 570 -0.19 -8.86 -7.74
C VAL A 570 0.61 -7.67 -7.23
N ALA A 571 0.85 -7.60 -5.91
CA ALA A 571 1.81 -6.67 -5.33
C ALA A 571 3.24 -7.08 -5.68
N PHE A 572 4.08 -6.15 -6.10
CA PHE A 572 5.49 -6.42 -6.32
C PHE A 572 6.40 -5.23 -6.02
N ALA A 573 7.68 -5.53 -5.85
CA ALA A 573 8.77 -4.58 -5.71
C ALA A 573 9.86 -4.89 -6.75
N ILE A 574 10.79 -3.96 -6.93
CA ILE A 574 11.87 -4.08 -7.91
C ILE A 574 13.24 -3.83 -7.27
N SER A 575 14.26 -4.53 -7.75
CA SER A 575 15.66 -4.39 -7.33
C SER A 575 16.56 -4.24 -8.55
N ILE A 576 17.51 -3.29 -8.50
CA ILE A 576 18.53 -3.11 -9.55
C ILE A 576 19.75 -3.94 -9.17
N LEU A 577 20.23 -4.75 -10.11
CA LEU A 577 21.31 -5.70 -9.91
C LEU A 577 22.53 -5.38 -10.79
N ASP A 578 23.71 -5.81 -10.32
CA ASP A 578 24.95 -5.82 -11.09
C ASP A 578 25.09 -7.08 -11.97
N SER A 579 26.26 -7.27 -12.60
CA SER A 579 26.54 -8.44 -13.46
C SER A 579 26.57 -9.77 -12.72
N ASN A 580 26.72 -9.77 -11.40
CA ASN A 580 26.73 -10.97 -10.56
C ASN A 580 25.33 -11.31 -10.04
N GLY A 581 24.30 -10.55 -10.43
CA GLY A 581 22.94 -10.71 -9.91
C GLY A 581 22.76 -10.19 -8.48
N GLN A 582 23.70 -9.38 -7.98
CA GLN A 582 23.64 -8.82 -6.63
C GLN A 582 22.99 -7.44 -6.66
N ARG A 583 22.11 -7.16 -5.69
CA ARG A 583 21.45 -5.87 -5.59
C ARG A 583 22.45 -4.74 -5.32
N ILE A 584 22.35 -3.68 -6.14
CA ILE A 584 23.11 -2.43 -5.98
C ILE A 584 22.24 -1.25 -5.56
N SER A 585 20.92 -1.36 -5.71
CA SER A 585 19.97 -0.36 -5.22
C SER A 585 19.68 -0.53 -3.73
N GLN A 586 19.06 0.49 -3.14
CA GLN A 586 18.29 0.27 -1.92
C GLN A 586 17.11 -0.67 -2.21
N LEU A 587 16.58 -1.28 -1.15
CA LEU A 587 15.35 -2.05 -1.23
C LEU A 587 14.18 -1.12 -1.58
N HIS A 588 13.41 -1.45 -2.62
CA HIS A 588 12.11 -0.81 -2.86
C HIS A 588 11.12 -1.30 -1.80
N ARG A 589 10.51 -0.38 -1.06
CA ARG A 589 9.73 -0.68 0.16
C ARG A 589 8.25 -0.36 0.01
N GLU A 590 7.82 -0.10 -1.21
CA GLU A 590 6.47 0.25 -1.58
C GLU A 590 5.92 -0.83 -2.54
N TRP A 591 4.64 -1.19 -2.40
CA TRP A 591 4.03 -2.23 -3.23
C TRP A 591 3.44 -1.61 -4.51
N LEU A 592 4.05 -1.96 -5.65
CA LEU A 592 3.49 -1.65 -6.96
C LEU A 592 2.42 -2.69 -7.32
N GLN A 593 1.43 -2.26 -8.11
CA GLN A 593 0.42 -3.14 -8.69
C GLN A 593 0.04 -2.62 -10.08
N LEU A 594 -0.31 -3.54 -10.98
CA LEU A 594 -0.84 -3.21 -12.31
C LEU A 594 -2.05 -4.07 -12.62
N ARG A 595 -2.98 -3.52 -13.42
CA ARG A 595 -4.07 -4.28 -14.03
C ARG A 595 -3.61 -4.97 -15.32
N PRO A 596 -4.32 -6.03 -15.78
CA PRO A 596 -4.00 -6.68 -17.05
C PRO A 596 -4.02 -5.68 -18.21
N GLY A 597 -2.99 -5.70 -19.05
CA GLY A 597 -2.80 -4.80 -20.18
C GLY A 597 -2.34 -3.38 -19.83
N GLU A 598 -2.23 -3.02 -18.55
CA GLU A 598 -1.82 -1.70 -18.12
C GLU A 598 -0.35 -1.42 -18.41
N VAL A 599 -0.01 -0.18 -18.79
CA VAL A 599 1.37 0.30 -18.86
C VAL A 599 1.56 1.42 -17.85
N VAL A 600 2.49 1.25 -16.92
CA VAL A 600 2.90 2.26 -15.94
C VAL A 600 4.30 2.74 -16.28
N THR A 601 4.47 4.05 -16.39
CA THR A 601 5.75 4.68 -16.74
C THR A 601 6.35 5.43 -15.56
N CYS A 602 7.62 5.18 -15.30
CA CYS A 602 8.47 5.88 -14.34
C CYS A 602 9.59 6.63 -15.08
N ASN A 603 9.92 7.85 -14.67
CA ASN A 603 11.11 8.52 -15.20
C ASN A 603 12.38 7.80 -14.71
N GLY A 604 12.41 7.42 -13.44
CA GLY A 604 13.54 6.71 -12.86
C GLY A 604 13.23 6.16 -11.48
N CYS A 605 14.27 6.01 -10.69
CA CYS A 605 14.18 5.52 -9.31
C CYS A 605 14.19 6.69 -8.32
N HIS A 606 14.01 6.36 -7.04
CA HIS A 606 14.09 7.33 -5.96
C HIS A 606 15.02 6.83 -4.86
N ASN A 607 15.60 7.75 -4.12
CA ASN A 607 16.38 7.44 -2.94
C ASN A 607 15.90 8.33 -1.80
N ARG A 608 15.07 7.73 -0.93
CA ARG A 608 14.57 8.40 0.27
C ARG A 608 15.71 8.40 1.30
N THR A 609 16.40 9.53 1.41
CA THR A 609 17.35 9.78 2.50
C THR A 609 16.88 10.98 3.31
N ALA A 610 17.34 11.12 4.55
CA ALA A 610 17.10 12.35 5.32
C ALA A 610 17.60 13.61 4.56
N GLN A 611 18.57 13.45 3.65
CA GLN A 611 19.13 14.50 2.82
C GLN A 611 18.37 14.73 1.49
N ASN A 612 17.49 13.81 1.09
CA ASN A 612 16.60 13.95 -0.06
C ASN A 612 15.22 13.33 0.27
N PRO A 613 14.33 14.07 0.95
CA PRO A 613 13.03 13.58 1.39
C PRO A 613 11.96 13.66 0.29
N GLN A 614 12.37 13.74 -0.99
CA GLN A 614 11.41 13.86 -2.07
C GLN A 614 10.59 12.58 -2.23
N SER A 615 9.28 12.74 -2.14
CA SER A 615 8.32 11.71 -2.47
C SER A 615 8.29 11.44 -3.96
N HIS A 616 8.25 10.16 -4.25
CA HIS A 616 8.12 9.58 -5.57
C HIS A 616 6.79 8.82 -5.63
N GLY A 617 6.35 8.43 -6.82
CA GLY A 617 5.17 7.57 -7.00
C GLY A 617 3.93 8.31 -7.49
N ARG A 618 4.03 9.62 -7.77
CA ARG A 618 3.05 10.40 -8.54
C ARG A 618 3.65 10.80 -9.88
N LYS A 619 2.85 10.77 -10.95
CA LYS A 619 3.32 11.21 -12.26
C LYS A 619 3.67 12.69 -12.26
N ASN A 620 4.65 13.07 -13.08
CA ASN A 620 5.06 14.47 -13.29
C ASN A 620 5.54 15.20 -12.02
N LEU A 621 6.25 14.52 -11.11
CA LEU A 621 6.91 15.20 -9.99
C LEU A 621 8.30 15.76 -10.36
N PHE A 622 8.97 15.15 -11.34
CA PHE A 622 10.33 15.52 -11.75
C PHE A 622 10.45 15.42 -13.28
N PRO A 623 11.28 16.26 -13.92
CA PRO A 623 11.65 16.04 -15.31
C PRO A 623 12.51 14.79 -15.42
N ALA A 624 12.45 14.08 -16.54
CA ALA A 624 13.36 12.95 -16.77
C ALA A 624 14.79 13.47 -16.98
N ALA A 625 15.78 12.80 -16.37
CA ALA A 625 17.19 13.13 -16.53
C ALA A 625 17.72 12.79 -17.95
N TYR A 626 17.06 11.85 -18.63
CA TYR A 626 17.39 11.45 -20.00
C TYR A 626 16.17 11.53 -20.90
N THR A 627 16.34 12.18 -22.06
CA THR A 627 15.25 12.45 -23.00
C THR A 627 15.05 11.37 -24.05
N GLY A 628 15.90 10.33 -24.09
CA GLY A 628 15.82 9.27 -25.11
C GLY A 628 16.40 9.68 -26.47
N ALA A 629 15.96 8.99 -27.52
CA ALA A 629 16.39 9.15 -28.89
C ALA A 629 16.14 10.57 -29.41
N ALA A 630 17.14 11.15 -30.10
CA ALA A 630 17.07 12.53 -30.55
C ALA A 630 16.10 12.75 -31.73
N GLN A 631 15.96 11.77 -32.62
CA GLN A 631 15.16 11.87 -33.85
C GLN A 631 14.54 10.52 -34.20
N THR A 632 13.33 10.55 -34.78
CA THR A 632 12.69 9.35 -35.32
C THR A 632 13.49 8.77 -36.49
N GLY A 633 13.67 7.46 -36.52
CA GLY A 633 14.31 6.75 -37.63
C GLY A 633 15.83 6.68 -37.54
N VAL A 634 16.44 7.40 -36.59
CA VAL A 634 17.90 7.48 -36.44
C VAL A 634 18.34 6.61 -35.27
N ALA A 635 19.16 5.59 -35.54
CA ALA A 635 19.70 4.71 -34.50
C ALA A 635 20.48 5.49 -33.43
N PHE A 636 20.53 4.93 -32.21
CA PHE A 636 21.36 5.49 -31.15
C PHE A 636 22.85 5.51 -31.59
N PRO A 637 23.66 6.47 -31.12
CA PRO A 637 25.05 6.61 -31.55
C PRO A 637 25.83 5.29 -31.45
N ASN A 638 26.48 4.90 -32.56
CA ASN A 638 27.31 3.70 -32.68
C ASN A 638 26.60 2.35 -32.41
N THR A 639 25.26 2.34 -32.47
CA THR A 639 24.46 1.12 -32.33
C THR A 639 23.99 0.55 -33.67
N LEU A 640 23.55 -0.70 -33.67
CA LEU A 640 22.91 -1.37 -34.81
C LEU A 640 21.64 -0.62 -35.24
N THR A 641 21.35 -0.64 -36.54
CA THR A 641 20.15 0.01 -37.11
C THR A 641 18.87 -0.83 -37.00
N THR A 642 18.98 -2.06 -36.46
CA THR A 642 17.86 -3.01 -36.30
C THR A 642 16.72 -2.42 -35.46
N PHE A 643 17.04 -1.60 -34.46
CA PHE A 643 16.07 -0.94 -33.58
C PHE A 643 15.98 0.53 -33.96
N SER A 644 15.03 0.87 -34.82
CA SER A 644 14.80 2.24 -35.28
C SER A 644 13.89 2.96 -34.27
N PRO A 645 14.38 3.93 -33.47
CA PRO A 645 13.57 4.56 -32.43
C PRO A 645 12.70 5.70 -32.98
N ASP A 646 11.63 6.03 -32.26
CA ASP A 646 10.91 7.29 -32.42
C ASP A 646 11.55 8.36 -31.53
N ALA A 647 11.44 9.64 -31.91
CA ALA A 647 11.99 10.73 -31.11
C ALA A 647 11.42 10.68 -29.67
N GLY A 648 12.33 10.68 -28.69
CA GLY A 648 12.00 10.57 -27.27
C GLY A 648 11.95 9.14 -26.71
N GLU A 649 12.02 8.10 -27.54
CA GLU A 649 12.05 6.72 -27.06
C GLU A 649 13.36 6.38 -26.35
N THR A 650 13.28 5.59 -25.29
CA THR A 650 14.45 4.93 -24.69
C THR A 650 14.88 3.71 -25.50
N MET A 651 16.07 3.18 -25.21
CA MET A 651 16.56 1.95 -25.87
C MET A 651 15.61 0.77 -25.60
N ALA A 652 15.07 0.63 -24.39
CA ALA A 652 14.10 -0.40 -24.04
C ALA A 652 12.77 -0.26 -24.80
N GLN A 653 12.28 0.97 -24.98
CA GLN A 653 11.05 1.22 -25.75
C GLN A 653 11.24 0.87 -27.23
N ALA A 654 12.36 1.31 -27.84
CA ALA A 654 12.67 1.01 -29.22
C ALA A 654 12.82 -0.49 -29.48
N ARG A 655 13.53 -1.20 -28.59
CA ARG A 655 13.69 -2.66 -28.67
C ARG A 655 12.37 -3.39 -28.47
N ALA A 656 11.57 -2.99 -27.47
CA ALA A 656 10.25 -3.58 -27.22
C ALA A 656 9.32 -3.45 -28.42
N ARG A 657 9.31 -2.28 -29.08
CA ARG A 657 8.48 -2.06 -30.28
C ARG A 657 8.87 -3.00 -31.41
N ALA A 658 10.16 -3.18 -31.67
CA ALA A 658 10.64 -4.11 -32.68
C ALA A 658 10.31 -5.57 -32.32
N SER A 659 10.62 -5.98 -31.08
CA SER A 659 10.37 -7.33 -30.54
C SER A 659 8.89 -7.72 -30.55
N CYS A 660 8.00 -6.79 -30.21
CA CYS A 660 6.56 -7.02 -30.20
C CYS A 660 5.93 -7.05 -31.60
N ALA A 661 6.54 -6.36 -32.58
CA ALA A 661 6.09 -6.40 -33.97
C ALA A 661 6.52 -7.69 -34.69
N ASP A 662 7.53 -8.39 -34.18
CA ASP A 662 8.00 -9.66 -34.73
C ASP A 662 7.12 -10.83 -34.24
N PRO A 663 6.39 -11.53 -35.14
CA PRO A 663 5.50 -12.63 -34.76
C PRO A 663 6.25 -13.88 -34.26
N THR A 664 7.57 -13.94 -34.43
CA THR A 664 8.44 -15.02 -33.96
C THR A 664 9.00 -14.75 -32.56
N ASP A 665 9.34 -13.49 -32.26
CA ASP A 665 9.88 -13.07 -30.96
C ASP A 665 8.76 -12.78 -29.94
N ARG A 666 7.60 -12.28 -30.40
CA ARG A 666 6.38 -12.06 -29.60
C ARG A 666 6.64 -11.32 -28.29
N CYS A 667 7.27 -10.14 -28.39
CA CYS A 667 7.65 -9.34 -27.22
C CYS A 667 8.69 -10.01 -26.29
N GLY A 668 9.55 -10.88 -26.82
CA GLY A 668 10.60 -11.56 -26.04
C GLY A 668 11.54 -10.60 -25.31
N SER A 669 11.77 -9.38 -25.82
CA SER A 669 12.64 -8.39 -25.16
C SER A 669 12.08 -7.83 -23.85
N ILE A 670 10.76 -7.88 -23.66
CA ILE A 670 10.08 -7.39 -22.45
C ILE A 670 9.51 -8.54 -21.61
N THR A 671 9.74 -9.79 -22.02
CA THR A 671 9.29 -10.97 -21.28
C THR A 671 10.36 -11.33 -20.24
N PRO A 672 10.04 -11.37 -18.94
CA PRO A 672 11.00 -11.78 -17.92
C PRO A 672 11.54 -13.19 -18.16
N LYS A 673 12.65 -13.50 -17.48
CA LYS A 673 13.20 -14.85 -17.43
C LYS A 673 13.45 -15.25 -15.97
N VAL A 674 13.41 -16.55 -15.68
CA VAL A 674 13.88 -17.06 -14.39
C VAL A 674 15.42 -17.08 -14.31
N ASP A 675 16.08 -17.05 -15.47
CA ASP A 675 17.54 -17.00 -15.59
C ASP A 675 18.06 -15.57 -15.76
N ILE A 676 19.29 -15.33 -15.29
CA ILE A 676 20.01 -14.08 -15.58
C ILE A 676 20.78 -14.27 -16.87
N GLU A 677 20.34 -13.59 -17.94
CA GLU A 677 20.92 -13.69 -19.27
C GLU A 677 21.17 -12.32 -19.89
N TYR A 678 22.35 -12.14 -20.47
CA TYR A 678 22.74 -10.95 -21.20
C TYR A 678 23.30 -11.31 -22.58
N GLU A 679 22.88 -10.54 -23.57
CA GLU A 679 23.42 -10.54 -24.92
C GLU A 679 23.58 -9.09 -25.38
N ASP A 680 24.70 -8.78 -26.04
CA ASP A 680 24.91 -7.46 -26.64
C ASP A 680 24.24 -7.37 -28.00
N VAL A 681 23.00 -6.87 -27.99
CA VAL A 681 22.19 -6.65 -29.19
C VAL A 681 22.33 -5.23 -29.76
N TRP A 682 23.19 -4.38 -29.20
CA TRP A 682 23.26 -2.97 -29.57
C TRP A 682 24.52 -2.60 -30.34
N THR A 683 25.67 -3.19 -30.00
CA THR A 683 26.96 -2.75 -30.58
C THR A 683 27.04 -3.01 -32.08
N ASP A 684 27.17 -1.95 -32.89
CA ASP A 684 27.57 -2.07 -34.29
C ASP A 684 29.10 -2.13 -34.37
N PRO A 685 29.73 -3.20 -34.90
CA PRO A 685 31.18 -3.32 -34.86
C PRO A 685 31.93 -2.30 -35.71
N VAL A 686 31.31 -1.85 -36.81
CA VAL A 686 31.91 -0.88 -37.73
C VAL A 686 31.75 0.52 -37.17
N ALA A 687 30.54 0.87 -36.72
CA ALA A 687 30.27 2.20 -36.17
C ALA A 687 30.97 2.38 -34.82
N SER A 688 30.91 1.42 -33.89
CA SER A 688 31.59 1.54 -32.61
C SER A 688 33.11 1.39 -32.69
N GLY A 689 33.63 0.67 -33.70
CA GLY A 689 35.05 0.35 -33.82
C GLY A 689 35.50 -0.76 -32.87
N ARG A 690 34.58 -1.55 -32.32
CA ARG A 690 34.88 -2.70 -31.44
C ARG A 690 33.89 -3.85 -31.63
N ALA A 691 34.25 -5.05 -31.19
CA ALA A 691 33.31 -6.18 -31.18
C ALA A 691 32.22 -6.01 -30.10
N PRO A 692 31.04 -6.65 -30.28
CA PRO A 692 30.02 -6.73 -29.23
C PRO A 692 30.56 -7.37 -27.96
N ASP A 693 30.00 -6.97 -26.81
CA ASP A 693 30.36 -7.53 -25.51
C ASP A 693 29.99 -9.03 -25.41
N ALA A 694 30.76 -9.78 -24.62
CA ALA A 694 30.50 -11.19 -24.41
C ALA A 694 29.15 -11.42 -23.71
N SER A 695 28.42 -12.43 -24.18
CA SER A 695 27.18 -12.89 -23.54
C SER A 695 27.46 -13.48 -22.15
N LEU A 696 26.45 -13.39 -21.29
CA LEU A 696 26.46 -13.92 -19.93
C LEU A 696 25.19 -14.75 -19.73
N ALA A 697 25.28 -15.92 -19.10
CA ALA A 697 24.11 -16.68 -18.70
C ALA A 697 24.41 -17.41 -17.39
N TRP A 698 23.59 -17.14 -16.37
CA TRP A 698 23.58 -17.87 -15.11
C TRP A 698 22.28 -18.65 -15.05
N ARG A 699 22.28 -19.96 -15.30
CA ARG A 699 21.06 -20.74 -15.41
C ARG A 699 20.84 -21.62 -14.20
N TYR A 700 19.59 -21.79 -13.77
CA TYR A 700 19.31 -22.79 -12.74
C TYR A 700 19.51 -24.22 -13.25
N ASN A 701 19.44 -24.44 -14.56
CA ASN A 701 19.77 -25.73 -15.17
C ASN A 701 21.26 -26.10 -15.05
N ASP A 702 22.13 -25.15 -14.69
CA ASP A 702 23.55 -25.39 -14.44
C ASP A 702 23.82 -25.82 -12.98
N LEU A 703 22.79 -25.83 -12.11
CA LEU A 703 22.90 -26.31 -10.74
C LEU A 703 22.98 -27.84 -10.71
N THR A 704 23.81 -28.36 -9.81
CA THR A 704 23.84 -29.79 -9.46
C THR A 704 22.94 -30.10 -8.25
N THR A 705 22.39 -29.07 -7.61
CA THR A 705 21.43 -29.12 -6.50
C THR A 705 20.01 -28.80 -7.00
N PRO A 706 18.96 -29.01 -6.18
CA PRO A 706 17.59 -28.72 -6.59
C PRO A 706 17.40 -27.29 -7.11
N SER A 707 16.67 -27.16 -8.21
CA SER A 707 16.31 -25.86 -8.79
C SER A 707 15.19 -25.19 -7.99
N PRO A 708 15.25 -23.87 -7.74
CA PRO A 708 14.20 -23.13 -7.02
C PRO A 708 13.00 -22.75 -7.89
N THR A 709 12.91 -23.25 -9.12
CA THR A 709 11.80 -22.94 -10.05
C THR A 709 11.37 -24.18 -10.83
N SER A 710 10.18 -24.14 -11.42
CA SER A 710 9.65 -25.26 -12.21
C SER A 710 10.34 -25.38 -13.56
N ALA A 711 10.37 -26.59 -14.11
CA ALA A 711 10.95 -26.84 -15.44
C ALA A 711 10.24 -26.03 -16.55
N ASP A 712 8.92 -25.85 -16.44
CA ASP A 712 8.13 -25.05 -17.39
C ASP A 712 8.63 -23.60 -17.42
N CYS A 713 8.86 -22.99 -16.25
CA CYS A 713 9.37 -21.63 -16.14
C CYS A 713 10.80 -21.46 -16.65
N SER A 714 11.61 -22.51 -16.58
CA SER A 714 12.94 -22.54 -17.21
C SER A 714 12.89 -22.61 -18.74
N THR A 715 11.79 -23.12 -19.32
CA THR A 715 11.61 -23.17 -20.79
C THR A 715 10.92 -21.94 -21.36
N GLY A 716 10.01 -21.33 -20.60
CA GLY A 716 9.28 -20.13 -21.00
C GLY A 716 8.62 -19.49 -19.79
N TRP A 717 8.83 -18.18 -19.64
CA TRP A 717 8.22 -17.43 -18.55
C TRP A 717 6.74 -17.17 -18.80
N SER A 718 5.94 -17.22 -17.74
CA SER A 718 4.55 -16.80 -17.71
C SER A 718 4.25 -16.07 -16.40
N ALA A 719 3.07 -15.43 -16.29
CA ALA A 719 2.69 -14.67 -15.10
C ALA A 719 2.64 -15.51 -13.80
N ILE A 720 2.54 -16.84 -13.90
CA ILE A 720 2.53 -17.77 -12.77
C ILE A 720 3.93 -18.22 -12.33
N CYS A 721 4.98 -17.86 -13.06
CA CYS A 721 6.33 -18.31 -12.74
C CYS A 721 6.86 -17.72 -11.43
N ARG A 722 7.32 -18.59 -10.54
CA ARG A 722 7.92 -18.23 -9.25
C ARG A 722 9.29 -18.88 -9.11
N ILE A 723 10.18 -18.18 -8.44
CA ILE A 723 11.43 -18.70 -7.88
C ILE A 723 11.25 -18.67 -6.36
N VAL A 724 11.21 -19.85 -5.76
CA VAL A 724 10.94 -20.10 -4.34
C VAL A 724 12.20 -20.72 -3.73
N ILE A 725 12.86 -20.03 -2.79
CA ILE A 725 14.16 -20.44 -2.26
C ILE A 725 14.06 -20.77 -0.78
N ASN A 726 13.60 -21.99 -0.46
CA ASN A 726 13.72 -22.51 0.91
C ASN A 726 15.16 -22.89 1.22
N TYR A 727 15.62 -22.56 2.42
CA TYR A 727 17.00 -22.82 2.84
C TYR A 727 17.32 -24.31 2.78
N GLU A 728 16.50 -25.17 3.39
CA GLU A 728 16.78 -26.61 3.49
C GLU A 728 16.97 -27.26 2.12
N GLN A 729 16.05 -26.97 1.19
CA GLN A 729 16.01 -27.61 -0.11
C GLN A 729 17.08 -27.07 -1.07
N HIS A 730 17.29 -25.75 -1.08
CA HIS A 730 18.05 -25.08 -2.14
C HIS A 730 19.42 -24.59 -1.70
N ILE A 731 19.57 -24.18 -0.44
CA ILE A 731 20.81 -23.57 0.08
C ILE A 731 21.64 -24.59 0.85
N HIS A 732 21.05 -25.32 1.79
CA HIS A 732 21.77 -26.28 2.64
C HIS A 732 22.43 -27.39 1.83
N THR A 733 21.76 -27.85 0.77
CA THR A 733 22.28 -28.88 -0.15
C THR A 733 23.57 -28.46 -0.88
N LEU A 734 23.85 -27.15 -0.97
CA LEU A 734 25.10 -26.66 -1.56
C LEU A 734 26.32 -27.09 -0.74
N TRP A 735 26.20 -27.20 0.58
CA TRP A 735 27.35 -27.44 1.48
C TRP A 735 27.94 -28.84 1.33
N SER A 736 27.09 -29.83 1.08
CA SER A 736 27.47 -31.24 0.89
C SER A 736 27.58 -31.65 -0.59
N ALA A 737 27.30 -30.75 -1.53
CA ALA A 737 27.43 -31.04 -2.96
C ALA A 737 28.89 -31.44 -3.32
N PRO A 738 29.11 -32.59 -4.00
CA PRO A 738 30.45 -33.06 -4.34
C PRO A 738 31.21 -32.07 -5.22
N ARG A 739 32.43 -31.71 -4.82
CA ARG A 739 33.30 -30.78 -5.57
C ARG A 739 34.63 -31.44 -5.90
N LEU A 740 34.55 -32.47 -6.74
CA LEU A 740 35.69 -33.31 -7.10
C LEU A 740 36.38 -32.75 -8.35
N SER A 741 37.69 -32.52 -8.24
CA SER A 741 38.56 -32.42 -9.42
C SER A 741 38.99 -33.83 -9.81
N LEU A 742 38.69 -34.25 -11.03
CA LEU A 742 39.03 -35.59 -11.52
C LEU A 742 40.21 -35.54 -12.50
N ALA A 743 41.00 -36.62 -12.53
CA ALA A 743 42.03 -36.80 -13.54
C ALA A 743 41.41 -37.02 -14.92
N ALA A 744 42.25 -37.02 -15.96
CA ALA A 744 41.81 -37.19 -17.35
C ALA A 744 41.08 -38.53 -17.62
N ASP A 745 41.18 -39.51 -16.70
CA ASP A 745 40.46 -40.78 -16.77
C ASP A 745 38.99 -40.68 -16.33
N GLY A 746 38.56 -39.53 -15.78
CA GLY A 746 37.19 -39.29 -15.32
C GLY A 746 36.80 -40.07 -14.06
N VAL A 747 37.75 -40.69 -13.36
CA VAL A 747 37.47 -41.54 -12.19
C VAL A 747 38.40 -41.22 -11.01
N THR A 748 39.67 -40.91 -11.27
CA THR A 748 40.64 -40.64 -10.21
C THR A 748 40.42 -39.25 -9.63
N VAL A 749 40.04 -39.16 -8.35
CA VAL A 749 39.90 -37.88 -7.63
C VAL A 749 41.28 -37.27 -7.35
N LEU A 750 41.53 -36.08 -7.90
CA LEU A 750 42.72 -35.27 -7.69
C LEU A 750 42.59 -34.37 -6.45
N SER A 751 41.40 -33.80 -6.23
CA SER A 751 41.07 -33.02 -5.05
C SER A 751 39.56 -33.06 -4.78
N ASP A 752 39.19 -32.86 -3.52
CA ASP A 752 37.80 -32.75 -3.09
C ASP A 752 37.63 -31.45 -2.28
N HIS A 753 36.88 -30.51 -2.84
CA HIS A 753 36.61 -29.19 -2.28
C HIS A 753 35.20 -29.09 -1.67
N THR A 754 34.57 -30.21 -1.33
CA THR A 754 33.25 -30.22 -0.68
C THR A 754 33.32 -29.44 0.63
N CYS A 755 32.40 -28.49 0.85
CA CYS A 755 32.53 -27.50 1.94
C CYS A 755 32.60 -28.16 3.31
N THR A 756 31.78 -29.19 3.54
CA THR A 756 31.72 -29.94 4.81
C THR A 756 32.99 -30.76 5.11
N ASN A 757 33.93 -30.89 4.18
CA ASN A 757 35.23 -31.52 4.48
C ASN A 757 36.10 -30.64 5.41
N CYS A 758 35.90 -29.33 5.40
CA CYS A 758 36.62 -28.38 6.26
C CYS A 758 35.71 -27.64 7.24
N HIS A 759 34.44 -27.45 6.87
CA HIS A 759 33.42 -26.77 7.67
C HIS A 759 32.52 -27.77 8.39
N ASN A 760 33.13 -28.58 9.26
CA ASN A 760 32.47 -29.59 10.09
C ASN A 760 33.19 -29.70 11.44
N THR A 761 32.48 -30.21 12.45
CA THR A 761 32.97 -30.37 13.82
C THR A 761 33.70 -31.68 14.06
N ARG A 762 33.75 -32.58 13.06
CA ARG A 762 34.42 -33.87 13.14
C ARG A 762 35.30 -34.14 11.93
N ASP A 763 36.47 -34.71 12.18
CA ASP A 763 37.33 -35.24 11.12
C ASP A 763 36.83 -36.61 10.61
N VAL A 764 37.53 -37.16 9.62
CA VAL A 764 37.22 -38.47 9.02
C VAL A 764 37.31 -39.64 10.00
N ALA A 765 37.99 -39.47 11.15
CA ALA A 765 38.09 -40.47 12.21
C ALA A 765 37.03 -40.25 13.31
N GLY A 766 36.16 -39.25 13.17
CA GLY A 766 35.11 -38.89 14.12
C GLY A 766 35.60 -38.05 15.31
N VAL A 767 36.86 -37.59 15.28
CA VAL A 767 37.46 -36.78 16.35
C VAL A 767 36.97 -35.35 16.22
N ALA A 768 36.66 -34.72 17.36
CA ALA A 768 36.23 -33.33 17.42
C ALA A 768 37.33 -32.40 16.88
N ILE A 769 36.97 -31.53 15.94
CA ILE A 769 37.83 -30.50 15.37
C ILE A 769 37.10 -29.16 15.38
N VAL A 770 37.83 -28.06 15.51
CA VAL A 770 37.25 -26.72 15.32
C VAL A 770 36.99 -26.54 13.83
N PRO A 771 35.74 -26.26 13.40
CA PRO A 771 35.44 -25.99 12.00
C PRO A 771 36.30 -24.86 11.43
N ALA A 772 36.77 -25.01 10.19
CA ALA A 772 37.64 -24.01 9.58
C ALA A 772 36.98 -22.61 9.58
N GLY A 773 37.67 -21.63 10.14
CA GLY A 773 37.16 -20.26 10.21
C GLY A 773 36.03 -20.03 11.23
N GLN A 774 35.82 -20.97 12.17
CA GLN A 774 34.69 -20.96 13.12
C GLN A 774 33.36 -20.90 12.37
N LEU A 775 33.19 -21.80 11.40
CA LEU A 775 31.99 -21.90 10.57
C LEU A 775 31.64 -23.38 10.38
N ASP A 776 30.56 -23.82 11.03
CA ASP A 776 30.02 -25.17 10.87
C ASP A 776 28.93 -25.18 9.78
N LEU A 777 29.19 -25.88 8.67
CA LEU A 777 28.22 -26.07 7.58
C LEU A 777 27.67 -27.50 7.55
N SER A 778 27.90 -28.27 8.63
CA SER A 778 27.42 -29.64 8.73
C SER A 778 25.90 -29.71 8.89
N ASP A 779 25.40 -30.92 8.70
CA ASP A 779 23.98 -31.22 8.76
C ASP A 779 23.43 -31.28 10.20
N GLY A 780 22.12 -31.26 10.33
CA GLY A 780 21.41 -31.44 11.59
C GLY A 780 20.97 -30.14 12.29
N PRO A 781 20.07 -30.28 13.28
CA PRO A 781 19.44 -29.15 13.93
C PRO A 781 20.46 -28.30 14.70
N SER A 782 20.17 -27.00 14.77
CA SER A 782 20.83 -26.10 15.70
C SER A 782 20.43 -26.44 17.13
N ASP A 783 21.37 -26.24 18.04
CA ASP A 783 21.18 -26.24 19.48
C ASP A 783 20.49 -24.98 20.01
N GLU A 784 20.47 -23.89 19.24
CA GLU A 784 19.75 -22.65 19.57
C GLU A 784 18.29 -22.69 19.10
N VAL A 785 18.05 -23.12 17.87
CA VAL A 785 16.72 -23.20 17.24
C VAL A 785 16.59 -24.55 16.53
N ALA A 786 15.98 -25.53 17.19
CA ALA A 786 15.94 -26.91 16.70
C ALA A 786 15.23 -27.08 15.33
N LEU A 787 14.32 -26.16 14.99
CA LEU A 787 13.62 -26.11 13.70
C LEU A 787 14.49 -25.56 12.55
N GLN A 788 15.70 -25.07 12.86
CA GLN A 788 16.66 -24.59 11.87
C GLN A 788 17.91 -25.47 11.85
N PHE A 789 18.51 -25.64 10.67
CA PHE A 789 19.84 -26.24 10.55
C PHE A 789 20.89 -25.36 11.24
N ARG A 790 21.90 -25.96 11.89
CA ARG A 790 23.00 -25.18 12.47
C ARG A 790 23.70 -24.31 11.43
N ALA A 791 23.88 -24.83 10.22
CA ALA A 791 24.54 -24.12 9.13
C ALA A 791 23.80 -22.80 8.80
N TYR A 792 22.48 -22.75 8.96
CA TYR A 792 21.70 -21.53 8.77
C TYR A 792 22.05 -20.48 9.83
N ARG A 793 22.10 -20.91 11.10
CA ARG A 793 22.44 -20.08 12.25
C ARG A 793 23.85 -19.51 12.13
N GLU A 794 24.81 -20.38 11.86
CA GLU A 794 26.24 -20.09 11.67
C GLU A 794 26.51 -19.06 10.56
N LEU A 795 25.73 -19.10 9.48
CA LEU A 795 25.90 -18.18 8.36
C LEU A 795 25.39 -16.77 8.66
N LEU A 796 24.28 -16.66 9.41
CA LEU A 796 23.46 -15.44 9.48
C LEU A 796 23.44 -14.75 10.84
N PHE A 797 23.82 -15.45 11.91
CA PHE A 797 23.75 -14.96 13.28
C PHE A 797 25.12 -15.03 13.97
N THR A 798 25.27 -14.22 15.02
CA THR A 798 26.49 -14.23 15.82
C THR A 798 26.52 -15.49 16.67
N ASP A 799 27.65 -16.19 16.65
CA ASP A 799 27.91 -17.37 17.47
C ASP A 799 29.16 -17.13 18.36
N ASN A 800 29.59 -18.11 19.14
CA ASN A 800 30.81 -18.11 19.93
C ASN A 800 31.94 -18.89 19.24
N ALA A 801 33.17 -18.41 19.40
CA ALA A 801 34.34 -19.15 18.94
C ALA A 801 34.45 -20.46 19.73
N GLN A 802 34.79 -21.55 19.05
CA GLN A 802 34.96 -22.86 19.66
C GLN A 802 36.43 -23.27 19.78
N GLU A 803 36.73 -24.10 20.77
CA GLU A 803 38.01 -24.79 20.93
C GLU A 803 37.80 -26.27 21.28
N VAL A 804 38.80 -27.10 20.97
CA VAL A 804 38.80 -28.50 21.40
C VAL A 804 39.40 -28.59 22.80
N ASN A 805 38.58 -28.99 23.77
CA ASN A 805 38.99 -29.23 25.14
C ASN A 805 38.60 -30.65 25.58
N MET A 806 39.56 -31.38 26.17
CA MET A 806 39.38 -32.78 26.61
C MET A 806 38.75 -33.72 25.54
N GLY A 807 38.97 -33.44 24.25
CA GLY A 807 38.45 -34.25 23.14
C GLY A 807 37.02 -33.92 22.69
N GLY A 808 36.39 -32.88 23.25
CA GLY A 808 35.12 -32.32 22.78
C GLY A 808 35.26 -30.86 22.35
N LEU A 809 34.29 -30.36 21.60
CA LEU A 809 34.16 -28.92 21.33
C LEU A 809 33.47 -28.23 22.50
N GLN A 810 33.94 -27.03 22.82
CA GLN A 810 33.32 -26.12 23.76
C GLN A 810 33.51 -24.67 23.31
N ASP A 811 32.65 -23.79 23.78
CA ASP A 811 32.78 -22.35 23.57
C ASP A 811 34.01 -21.80 24.30
N VAL A 812 34.74 -20.93 23.61
CA VAL A 812 35.82 -20.12 24.17
C VAL A 812 35.17 -19.02 24.99
N VAL A 813 35.43 -19.04 26.29
CA VAL A 813 34.94 -18.03 27.24
C VAL A 813 36.07 -17.18 27.81
N VAL A 814 35.81 -15.90 28.01
CA VAL A 814 36.73 -14.93 28.64
C VAL A 814 36.06 -14.28 29.86
N PRO A 815 36.83 -13.71 30.82
CA PRO A 815 36.24 -13.01 31.96
C PRO A 815 35.29 -11.88 31.52
N GLY A 816 34.06 -11.93 32.00
CA GLY A 816 33.01 -10.96 31.75
C GLY A 816 32.90 -9.89 32.85
N PRO A 817 32.02 -8.88 32.67
CA PRO A 817 31.73 -7.91 33.72
C PRO A 817 31.11 -8.61 34.94
N PRO A 818 31.54 -8.29 36.18
CA PRO A 818 30.96 -8.89 37.38
C PRO A 818 29.44 -8.70 37.43
N ASP A 819 28.73 -9.68 37.98
CA ASP A 819 27.28 -9.58 38.18
C ASP A 819 26.91 -8.47 39.18
N ALA A 820 25.61 -8.25 39.40
CA ALA A 820 25.12 -7.25 40.34
C ALA A 820 25.59 -7.46 41.81
N ALA A 821 26.06 -8.66 42.15
CA ALA A 821 26.61 -9.02 43.46
C ALA A 821 28.17 -8.96 43.49
N GLY A 822 28.81 -8.60 42.37
CA GLY A 822 30.26 -8.52 42.25
C GLY A 822 30.96 -9.85 41.99
N ASN A 823 30.21 -10.92 41.66
CA ASN A 823 30.80 -12.21 41.33
C ASN A 823 31.41 -12.19 39.92
N PRO A 824 32.55 -12.86 39.69
CA PRO A 824 33.13 -13.01 38.36
C PRO A 824 32.15 -13.72 37.42
N THR A 825 31.97 -13.19 36.21
CA THR A 825 31.23 -13.85 35.14
C THR A 825 32.18 -14.24 34.01
N VAL A 826 31.69 -15.04 33.07
CA VAL A 826 32.38 -15.32 31.81
C VAL A 826 31.45 -15.00 30.65
N VAL A 827 32.02 -14.56 29.53
CA VAL A 827 31.29 -14.29 28.28
C VAL A 827 31.96 -15.05 27.14
N GLY A 828 31.16 -15.55 26.20
CA GLY A 828 31.67 -16.17 24.98
C GLY A 828 32.43 -15.16 24.11
N VAL A 829 33.43 -15.63 23.38
CA VAL A 829 34.15 -14.81 22.40
C VAL A 829 33.33 -14.79 21.09
N PRO A 830 32.75 -13.66 20.69
CA PRO A 830 31.80 -13.64 19.59
C PRO A 830 32.50 -13.83 18.22
N VAL A 831 31.90 -14.67 17.39
CA VAL A 831 32.18 -14.84 15.96
C VAL A 831 31.04 -14.19 15.20
N ALA A 832 31.37 -13.12 14.46
CA ALA A 832 30.38 -12.46 13.63
C ALA A 832 29.87 -13.42 12.52
N PRO A 833 28.65 -13.25 12.00
CA PRO A 833 28.16 -14.03 10.87
C PRO A 833 29.02 -13.82 9.61
N THR A 834 29.00 -14.80 8.71
CA THR A 834 29.74 -14.72 7.43
C THR A 834 28.93 -14.05 6.32
N MET A 835 27.60 -14.10 6.42
CA MET A 835 26.64 -13.54 5.48
C MET A 835 25.69 -12.54 6.16
N ARG A 836 25.01 -11.73 5.36
CA ARG A 836 24.06 -10.71 5.83
C ARG A 836 22.77 -10.78 5.03
N ALA A 837 21.66 -11.01 5.72
CA ALA A 837 20.34 -10.88 5.14
C ALA A 837 20.12 -9.47 4.57
N LEU A 838 19.34 -9.39 3.49
CA LEU A 838 19.09 -8.19 2.69
C LEU A 838 20.34 -7.55 2.07
N ASN A 839 21.49 -8.23 2.05
CA ASN A 839 22.72 -7.63 1.56
C ASN A 839 23.76 -8.67 1.09
N ALA A 840 23.51 -9.31 -0.06
CA ALA A 840 24.47 -10.21 -0.68
C ALA A 840 25.81 -9.51 -0.97
N ARG A 841 25.75 -8.32 -1.58
CA ARG A 841 26.94 -7.52 -1.91
C ARG A 841 27.79 -7.14 -0.69
N GLY A 842 27.15 -6.91 0.45
CA GLY A 842 27.80 -6.62 1.73
C GLY A 842 28.35 -7.85 2.46
N SER A 843 28.06 -9.06 1.98
CA SER A 843 28.53 -10.34 2.53
C SER A 843 29.96 -10.67 2.05
N THR A 844 30.86 -9.68 2.12
CA THR A 844 32.22 -9.77 1.55
C THR A 844 33.11 -10.79 2.27
N ARG A 845 32.83 -11.10 3.54
CA ARG A 845 33.54 -12.16 4.28
C ARG A 845 33.33 -13.54 3.65
N PHE A 846 32.15 -13.79 3.09
CA PHE A 846 31.82 -15.01 2.35
C PHE A 846 32.23 -14.89 0.87
N PHE A 847 31.61 -13.98 0.11
CA PHE A 847 31.83 -13.89 -1.35
C PHE A 847 33.29 -13.55 -1.72
N GLY A 848 34.02 -12.82 -0.88
CA GLY A 848 35.43 -12.53 -1.10
C GLY A 848 36.34 -13.76 -1.10
N ARG A 849 35.86 -14.91 -0.59
CA ARG A 849 36.60 -16.18 -0.66
C ARG A 849 36.51 -16.85 -2.02
N PHE A 850 35.41 -16.65 -2.75
CA PHE A 850 35.15 -17.23 -4.06
C PHE A 850 35.56 -16.31 -5.21
N ALA A 851 35.82 -15.03 -4.92
CA ALA A 851 36.37 -14.08 -5.87
C ALA A 851 37.78 -14.49 -6.35
N VAL A 852 38.22 -13.93 -7.47
CA VAL A 852 39.56 -14.15 -8.03
C VAL A 852 40.64 -13.81 -6.99
N GLY A 853 41.59 -14.74 -6.78
CA GLY A 853 42.62 -14.67 -5.75
C GLY A 853 42.16 -15.06 -4.34
N GLY A 854 40.89 -15.42 -4.17
CA GLY A 854 40.33 -15.91 -2.92
C GLY A 854 40.70 -17.37 -2.63
N SER A 855 40.59 -17.78 -1.36
CA SER A 855 40.97 -19.13 -0.93
C SER A 855 40.05 -20.25 -1.42
N HIS A 856 38.89 -19.91 -1.98
CA HIS A 856 37.88 -20.81 -2.53
C HIS A 856 37.56 -20.46 -4.00
N GLU A 857 38.47 -19.77 -4.70
CA GLU A 857 38.29 -19.43 -6.11
C GLU A 857 37.97 -20.69 -6.94
N GLY A 858 36.85 -20.63 -7.67
CA GLY A 858 36.39 -21.73 -8.54
C GLY A 858 35.76 -22.93 -7.82
N TYR A 859 35.61 -22.91 -6.50
CA TYR A 859 34.98 -24.03 -5.77
C TYR A 859 33.45 -24.08 -5.92
N MET A 860 32.81 -22.92 -6.11
CA MET A 860 31.38 -22.83 -6.43
C MET A 860 31.20 -22.24 -7.82
N THR A 861 30.20 -22.76 -8.54
CA THR A 861 29.85 -22.25 -9.86
C THR A 861 29.17 -20.87 -9.75
N PRO A 862 29.18 -20.06 -10.83
CA PRO A 862 28.44 -18.81 -10.85
C PRO A 862 26.93 -18.98 -10.58
N ALA A 863 26.31 -20.09 -10.99
CA ALA A 863 24.90 -20.37 -10.72
C ALA A 863 24.64 -20.59 -9.23
N GLU A 864 25.53 -21.30 -8.53
CA GLU A 864 25.43 -21.49 -7.06
C GLU A 864 25.65 -20.17 -6.30
N LEU A 865 26.63 -19.36 -6.72
CA LEU A 865 26.89 -18.04 -6.12
C LEU A 865 25.75 -17.05 -6.37
N ARG A 866 25.09 -17.15 -7.52
CA ARG A 866 23.86 -16.42 -7.84
C ARG A 866 22.74 -16.81 -6.88
N LEU A 867 22.47 -18.12 -6.73
CA LEU A 867 21.40 -18.61 -5.84
C LEU A 867 21.57 -18.09 -4.40
N LEU A 868 22.81 -18.12 -3.88
CA LEU A 868 23.13 -17.54 -2.57
C LEU A 868 22.89 -16.03 -2.51
N SER A 869 23.26 -15.31 -3.58
CA SER A 869 23.04 -13.86 -3.66
C SER A 869 21.56 -13.50 -3.67
N GLU A 870 20.75 -14.27 -4.39
CA GLU A 870 19.30 -14.09 -4.47
C GLU A 870 18.64 -14.31 -3.11
N TRP A 871 18.94 -15.45 -2.47
CA TRP A 871 18.44 -15.79 -1.14
C TRP A 871 18.80 -14.72 -0.11
N LEU A 872 20.06 -14.28 -0.07
CA LEU A 872 20.49 -13.22 0.85
C LEU A 872 19.76 -11.91 0.57
N ASP A 873 19.65 -11.50 -0.69
CA ASP A 873 19.07 -10.20 -1.03
C ASP A 873 17.57 -10.12 -0.72
N ILE A 874 16.80 -11.20 -0.87
CA ILE A 874 15.36 -11.20 -0.56
C ILE A 874 15.05 -11.34 0.93
N GLY A 875 16.04 -11.71 1.75
CA GLY A 875 15.92 -11.68 3.21
C GLY A 875 16.49 -12.87 3.96
N ALA A 876 17.18 -13.78 3.27
CA ALA A 876 17.78 -14.99 3.84
C ALA A 876 16.77 -15.83 4.65
N GLN A 877 15.55 -15.92 4.15
CA GLN A 877 14.40 -16.57 4.79
C GLN A 877 14.67 -18.06 4.91
N TYR A 878 14.07 -18.72 5.90
CA TYR A 878 14.21 -20.17 6.04
C TYR A 878 13.27 -20.89 5.07
N TYR A 879 12.03 -20.41 4.97
CA TYR A 879 11.05 -20.78 3.95
C TYR A 879 10.57 -19.55 3.19
N ASN A 880 10.36 -19.71 1.87
CA ASN A 880 9.68 -18.73 1.03
C ASN A 880 8.21 -19.10 0.79
N ASP A 881 7.83 -20.35 1.06
CA ASP A 881 6.45 -20.82 0.95
C ASP A 881 5.93 -21.27 2.33
N PRO A 882 4.90 -20.60 2.90
CA PRO A 882 4.36 -20.95 4.21
C PRO A 882 3.77 -22.37 4.27
N PHE A 883 3.33 -22.93 3.14
CA PHE A 883 2.78 -24.29 3.11
C PHE A 883 3.85 -25.38 3.01
N GLN A 884 5.12 -24.98 2.88
CA GLN A 884 6.27 -25.89 2.94
C GLN A 884 7.01 -25.81 4.28
N ALA A 885 6.78 -24.76 5.07
CA ALA A 885 7.25 -24.68 6.45
C ALA A 885 6.53 -25.73 7.32
N PRO A 886 7.18 -26.36 8.31
CA PRO A 886 6.51 -27.17 9.31
C PRO A 886 5.43 -26.37 10.05
N GLU A 887 4.35 -27.06 10.44
CA GLU A 887 3.30 -26.51 11.31
C GLU A 887 3.78 -26.57 12.76
N ASP A 888 3.47 -25.54 13.57
CA ASP A 888 3.92 -25.43 14.98
C ASP A 888 3.24 -26.47 15.91
#